data_AF-A0A6I9T458-F1
#
_entry.id   AF-A0A6I9T458-F1
#
_cell.length_a   1.000
_cell.length_b   1.000
_cell.length_c   1.000
_cell.angle_alpha   90.00
_cell.angle_beta   90.00
_cell.angle_gamma   90.00
#
_symmetry.space_group_name_H-M   'P 1'
#
loop_
_entity.id
_entity.type
_entity.pdbx_description
1 polymer ?
#
loop_
_entity_poly.entity_id
_entity_poly.type
_entity_poly.pdbx_seq_one_letter_code
_entity_poly.pdbx_strand_id
1 'polypeptide(L)'
;MLSKFGFFQFSATFSSPAPRKKVHFPQIIAVTAKSRSQMGAASYGTSSGSVSKLLFRQLFEKESSAYTYLLADASHPDKPALLVNPFGKTVDRVLSLVKELGLNLIYAINTHVHADHVTGTALIKSKVPGVKSIISKASNAKADLFVEPGDKICFGDLFLEVRATRGHTRGCVTYVTGDGPHQPQPRMAFTGDALSLRGFGRTDFQAGNSEQLYKSVHSQILTLPKDTLVYPAYDYKAFSVSTLGEEMQFYPRLIKDEEKFKNIMSNSNLSYPKSTTKTNKFVVYCNTQITSHGRKGNIREAESLFHRMPDKSIISYTAMLSAYANNGQIANARKLFDEMPQRTVATWNAMITAYVKNMNTVDGVEEAFKLFLQMPMRNAVSYTAMMMGFVNAGRFDEAEKLYEGTPLEWRDPFCSNVLMNGYLKIGRLEESVRIFEGMVEKNVVTWSSMVDGYCKNGKVGEARKLFDLMEESRNEFTWCSMIDGYMKTGHFEDGFQLFSQMRRESQVEIEPTILTVIFESCGRIGRYKEGCQVHGLVSQLGFEFDVFMGNSIIAMYSRFGCVNEARHLFKMMSEKDIVSWNSLIYGYVQAGRLEEAYDLFEKMDTKDSVSWTTLITGFSNKGLTEKCIKLFSEMPERDDVAWTALISGFVNNEEHEKAVCWFLQMIRNSIRPNPLTLSSLLSASASSAFLSFGLQIHALAFKLDMEHELSVQNSFVSVYSKRGSVDDAYKVFKSIATPNIVSFNSMIAGFAHNGFGGEALELFRKSVHDGHQPNQVTFLCILSACTHMGLVEEGWEHFKSMRTLFKVEPGPDHYACMVDLLGRAGLLDEAMRLIKSMPVEPHSGVWGALLGTSRTHMRLDLAKLAARHILELEPNNAAPYVVLSDIYSFMEKRGDEEQMRLSKKLRGVKKSPGCSWITVRDEVKLFLSGDKSHVNFEEIKITLWTIMNEMTQSDGNNIVLLTP
;
A
#
# COMPACT_ATOMS: atom_id res chain seq x y z
N MET A 1 5.26 46.14 -8.89
CA MET A 1 4.39 46.03 -7.69
C MET A 1 4.95 44.92 -6.79
N LEU A 2 6.20 45.12 -6.33
CA LEU A 2 7.01 44.15 -5.58
C LEU A 2 7.61 44.89 -4.38
N SER A 3 7.08 44.62 -3.20
CA SER A 3 7.75 44.70 -1.89
C SER A 3 6.68 44.81 -0.81
N LYS A 4 6.41 43.70 -0.14
CA LYS A 4 5.84 43.59 1.21
C LYS A 4 5.45 42.13 1.39
N PHE A 5 6.29 41.37 2.07
CA PHE A 5 5.89 40.66 3.28
C PHE A 5 7.19 40.18 3.94
N GLY A 6 7.50 40.84 5.05
CA GLY A 6 8.71 40.65 5.82
C GLY A 6 8.72 39.30 6.54
N PHE A 7 9.93 38.80 6.74
CA PHE A 7 10.26 37.77 7.70
C PHE A 7 9.73 38.16 9.08
N PHE A 8 8.78 37.39 9.62
CA PHE A 8 8.54 37.35 11.06
C PHE A 8 9.49 36.30 11.66
N GLN A 9 10.57 36.79 12.25
CA GLN A 9 11.25 36.12 13.34
C GLN A 9 10.28 36.08 14.52
N PHE A 10 9.82 34.90 14.93
CA PHE A 10 9.23 34.69 16.24
C PHE A 10 10.15 33.78 17.05
N SER A 11 10.99 34.39 17.88
CA SER A 11 11.42 33.78 19.14
C SER A 11 10.20 33.77 20.07
N ALA A 12 9.58 32.62 20.25
CA ALA A 12 8.57 32.43 21.28
C ALA A 12 9.13 31.50 22.35
N THR A 13 9.72 32.09 23.38
CA THR A 13 9.76 31.49 24.73
C THR A 13 8.32 31.26 25.18
N PHE A 14 7.85 30.02 25.12
CA PHE A 14 6.57 29.65 25.71
C PHE A 14 6.77 29.17 27.15
N SER A 15 6.29 29.98 28.08
CA SER A 15 5.92 29.55 29.42
C SER A 15 4.87 28.45 29.34
N SER A 16 5.04 27.42 30.16
CA SER A 16 4.10 26.29 30.27
C SER A 16 2.68 26.78 30.57
N PRO A 17 1.63 26.24 29.91
CA PRO A 17 0.27 26.43 30.39
C PRO A 17 0.10 25.66 31.70
N ALA A 18 -0.52 26.30 32.69
CA ALA A 18 -0.89 25.67 33.95
C ALA A 18 -1.70 24.38 33.70
N PRO A 19 -1.46 23.29 34.46
CA PRO A 19 -2.22 22.07 34.29
C PRO A 19 -3.70 22.33 34.59
N ARG A 20 -4.58 21.99 33.64
CA ARG A 20 -6.02 21.94 33.88
C ARG A 20 -6.27 20.96 35.02
N LYS A 21 -6.92 21.45 36.09
CA LYS A 21 -7.33 20.66 37.26
C LYS A 21 -8.03 19.38 36.80
N LYS A 22 -7.40 18.23 37.04
CA LYS A 22 -8.10 16.95 37.14
C LYS A 22 -9.12 17.09 38.26
N VAL A 23 -10.41 16.92 37.95
CA VAL A 23 -11.40 16.67 39.00
C VAL A 23 -11.03 15.34 39.65
N HIS A 24 -10.65 15.39 40.93
CA HIS A 24 -10.31 14.22 41.72
C HIS A 24 -11.56 13.39 41.98
N PHE A 25 -11.60 12.16 41.45
CA PHE A 25 -12.38 11.10 42.06
C PHE A 25 -11.57 10.50 43.24
N PRO A 26 -12.19 10.18 44.38
CA PRO A 26 -11.53 9.38 45.41
C PRO A 26 -11.20 8.00 44.82
N GLN A 27 -9.93 7.64 44.82
CA GLN A 27 -9.44 6.34 44.36
C GLN A 27 -10.02 5.22 45.22
N ILE A 28 -10.89 4.39 44.64
CA ILE A 28 -11.14 3.04 45.15
C ILE A 28 -10.08 2.14 44.52
N ILE A 29 -9.17 1.64 45.36
CA ILE A 29 -8.03 0.82 44.96
C ILE A 29 -8.52 -0.51 44.36
N ALA A 30 -8.37 -0.67 43.05
CA ALA A 30 -8.42 -1.97 42.39
C ALA A 30 -7.07 -2.70 42.60
N VAL A 31 -6.97 -3.52 43.65
CA VAL A 31 -5.79 -4.38 43.86
C VAL A 31 -5.83 -5.54 42.86
N THR A 32 -5.07 -5.42 41.77
CA THR A 32 -4.66 -6.54 40.94
C THR A 32 -3.32 -7.08 41.48
N ALA A 33 -3.37 -8.20 42.19
CA ALA A 33 -2.15 -8.82 42.73
C ALA A 33 -1.45 -9.68 41.65
N LYS A 34 -0.51 -9.06 40.92
CA LYS A 34 0.80 -9.66 40.62
C LYS A 34 1.85 -8.89 41.43
N SER A 35 2.93 -9.60 41.79
CA SER A 35 4.10 -9.21 42.61
C SER A 35 3.90 -8.95 44.10
N ARG A 36 4.31 -9.96 44.90
CA ARG A 36 4.86 -9.77 46.25
C ARG A 36 6.23 -9.09 46.12
N SER A 37 6.35 -7.84 46.54
CA SER A 37 7.54 -7.30 47.22
C SER A 37 7.31 -5.83 47.54
N GLN A 38 7.25 -5.53 48.84
CA GLN A 38 7.39 -4.25 49.54
C GLN A 38 6.20 -3.98 50.46
N MET A 39 6.43 -4.24 51.75
CA MET A 39 5.63 -3.73 52.86
C MET A 39 5.77 -2.20 52.90
N GLY A 40 4.65 -1.53 53.06
CA GLY A 40 4.54 -0.13 53.45
C GLY A 40 3.11 0.11 53.90
N ALA A 41 2.89 0.11 55.22
CA ALA A 41 1.61 0.49 55.80
C ALA A 41 1.33 1.96 55.45
N ALA A 42 0.32 2.21 54.62
CA ALA A 42 -0.16 3.55 54.34
C ALA A 42 -1.56 3.72 54.94
N SER A 43 -1.58 4.14 56.20
CA SER A 43 -2.74 4.77 56.83
C SER A 43 -2.94 6.15 56.21
N TYR A 44 -4.08 6.37 55.56
CA TYR A 44 -4.56 7.73 55.27
C TYR A 44 -5.63 8.10 56.29
N GLY A 45 -5.26 8.99 57.21
CA GLY A 45 -6.22 9.68 58.06
C GLY A 45 -7.00 10.69 57.22
N THR A 46 -8.31 10.49 57.11
CA THR A 46 -9.24 11.59 56.83
C THR A 46 -9.76 12.13 58.14
N SER A 47 -9.55 13.43 58.33
CA SER A 47 -10.10 14.25 59.39
C SER A 47 -11.64 14.33 59.30
N SER A 48 -12.31 13.30 59.79
CA SER A 48 -13.62 13.31 60.47
C SER A 48 -13.94 11.86 60.86
N GLY A 49 -14.08 11.59 62.15
CA GLY A 49 -14.20 10.24 62.70
C GLY A 49 -15.56 9.57 62.43
N SER A 50 -15.84 9.23 61.18
CA SER A 50 -17.01 8.41 60.79
C SER A 50 -16.54 7.26 59.91
N VAL A 51 -16.38 6.08 60.51
CA VAL A 51 -16.12 4.83 59.78
C VAL A 51 -17.34 4.53 58.91
N SER A 52 -17.17 4.38 57.60
CA SER A 52 -18.25 3.95 56.70
C SER A 52 -18.88 2.66 57.24
N LYS A 53 -20.19 2.71 57.50
CA LYS A 53 -20.99 1.59 58.02
C LYS A 53 -20.94 0.36 57.10
N LEU A 54 -21.04 0.58 55.80
CA LEU A 54 -20.92 -0.47 54.79
C LEU A 54 -19.46 -0.67 54.36
N LEU A 55 -18.97 -1.89 54.52
CA LEU A 55 -17.76 -2.39 53.88
C LEU A 55 -18.14 -3.07 52.56
N PHE A 56 -17.53 -2.65 51.47
CA PHE A 56 -17.76 -3.19 50.13
C PHE A 56 -16.46 -3.66 49.47
N ARG A 57 -16.48 -4.83 48.83
CA ARG A 57 -15.41 -5.34 47.96
C ARG A 57 -15.99 -5.95 46.70
N GLN A 58 -15.40 -5.60 45.56
CA GLN A 58 -15.71 -6.16 44.25
C GLN A 58 -14.56 -7.09 43.81
N LEU A 59 -14.88 -8.33 43.46
CA LEU A 59 -13.90 -9.33 43.03
C LEU A 59 -14.21 -9.76 41.59
N PHE A 60 -13.24 -9.58 40.69
CA PHE A 60 -13.35 -9.97 39.28
C PHE A 60 -12.62 -11.28 38.99
N GLU A 61 -13.27 -12.17 38.24
CA GLU A 61 -12.68 -13.40 37.71
C GLU A 61 -12.45 -13.26 36.19
N LYS A 62 -11.19 -13.22 35.77
CA LYS A 62 -10.78 -12.82 34.41
C LYS A 62 -11.22 -13.81 33.33
N GLU A 63 -11.34 -15.10 33.62
CA GLU A 63 -11.68 -16.10 32.59
C GLU A 63 -13.17 -16.12 32.23
N SER A 64 -14.03 -15.92 33.23
CA SER A 64 -15.49 -15.88 33.09
C SER A 64 -16.05 -14.47 32.96
N SER A 65 -15.24 -13.43 33.15
CA SER A 65 -15.69 -12.04 33.24
C SER A 65 -16.73 -11.80 34.33
N ALA A 66 -16.79 -12.66 35.35
CA ALA A 66 -17.79 -12.62 36.41
C ALA A 66 -17.35 -11.77 37.60
N TYR A 67 -18.31 -11.09 38.23
CA TYR A 67 -18.13 -10.40 39.50
C TYR A 67 -18.75 -11.14 40.67
N THR A 68 -18.03 -11.14 41.79
CA THR A 68 -18.55 -11.46 43.12
C THR A 68 -18.43 -10.23 44.00
N TYR A 69 -19.50 -9.87 44.71
CA TYR A 69 -19.54 -8.71 45.58
C TYR A 69 -19.65 -9.13 47.05
N LEU A 70 -18.78 -8.60 47.90
CA LEU A 70 -18.81 -8.79 49.35
C LEU A 70 -19.27 -7.49 50.01
N LEU A 71 -20.36 -7.58 50.78
CA LEU A 71 -20.91 -6.49 51.58
C LEU A 71 -20.88 -6.89 53.05
N ALA A 72 -20.55 -5.97 53.94
CA ALA A 72 -20.63 -6.21 55.38
C ALA A 72 -20.99 -4.93 56.14
N ASP A 73 -21.73 -5.07 57.24
CA ASP A 73 -21.88 -4.00 58.22
C ASP A 73 -20.67 -4.03 59.16
N ALA A 74 -19.65 -3.23 58.85
CA ALA A 74 -18.41 -3.20 59.63
C ALA A 74 -18.57 -2.49 60.99
N SER A 75 -19.68 -1.76 61.19
CA SER A 75 -19.97 -1.05 62.43
C SER A 75 -20.71 -1.91 63.46
N HIS A 76 -21.40 -2.96 63.00
CA HIS A 76 -22.10 -3.89 63.86
C HIS A 76 -21.10 -4.80 64.62
N PRO A 77 -21.30 -5.09 65.92
CA PRO A 77 -20.38 -5.91 66.72
C PRO A 77 -20.06 -7.27 66.09
N ASP A 78 -21.07 -7.93 65.52
CA ASP A 78 -20.93 -9.24 64.86
C ASP A 78 -20.38 -9.19 63.42
N LYS A 79 -20.16 -7.99 62.86
CA LYS A 79 -19.71 -7.76 61.48
C LYS A 79 -20.37 -8.66 60.43
N PRO A 80 -21.72 -8.71 60.37
CA PRO A 80 -22.45 -9.58 59.46
C PRO A 80 -22.17 -9.20 58.00
N ALA A 81 -21.91 -10.20 57.18
CA ALA A 81 -21.53 -10.06 55.79
C ALA A 81 -22.36 -10.95 54.87
N LEU A 82 -22.51 -10.52 53.62
CA LEU A 82 -23.13 -11.29 52.56
C LEU A 82 -22.33 -11.24 51.28
N LEU A 83 -22.54 -12.25 50.43
CA LEU A 83 -21.99 -12.31 49.07
C LEU A 83 -23.11 -12.22 48.04
N VAL A 84 -22.96 -11.33 47.06
CA VAL A 84 -23.83 -11.25 45.88
C VAL A 84 -23.11 -11.88 44.70
N ASN A 85 -23.79 -12.82 44.03
CA ASN A 85 -23.29 -13.58 42.87
C ASN A 85 -21.91 -14.22 43.13
N PRO A 86 -21.75 -15.05 44.18
CA PRO A 86 -20.51 -15.78 44.36
C PRO A 86 -20.25 -16.69 43.17
N PHE A 87 -19.05 -16.64 42.60
CA PHE A 87 -18.64 -17.51 41.49
C PHE A 87 -17.77 -18.67 42.00
N GLY A 88 -17.98 -19.89 41.47
CA GLY A 88 -17.34 -21.09 42.01
C GLY A 88 -15.81 -21.03 42.10
N LYS A 89 -15.13 -20.42 41.12
CA LYS A 89 -13.67 -20.29 41.11
C LYS A 89 -13.12 -19.22 42.06
N THR A 90 -13.95 -18.28 42.54
CA THR A 90 -13.51 -17.20 43.43
C THR A 90 -13.74 -17.52 44.91
N VAL A 91 -14.44 -18.62 45.24
CA VAL A 91 -14.84 -18.96 46.61
C VAL A 91 -13.67 -18.97 47.59
N ASP A 92 -12.56 -19.64 47.29
CA ASP A 92 -11.43 -19.73 48.23
C ASP A 92 -10.77 -18.37 48.50
N ARG A 93 -10.67 -17.54 47.47
CA ARG A 93 -10.16 -16.17 47.58
C ARG A 93 -11.08 -15.30 48.42
N VAL A 94 -12.39 -15.42 48.20
CA VAL A 94 -13.41 -14.66 48.94
C VAL A 94 -13.45 -15.07 50.41
N LEU A 95 -13.41 -16.37 50.72
CA LEU A 95 -13.41 -16.85 52.11
C LEU A 95 -12.13 -16.46 52.85
N SER A 96 -10.98 -16.45 52.16
CA SER A 96 -9.73 -15.94 52.72
C SER A 96 -9.85 -14.46 53.09
N LEU A 97 -10.47 -13.65 52.22
CA LEU A 97 -10.70 -12.23 52.46
C LEU A 97 -11.71 -11.99 53.60
N VAL A 98 -12.78 -12.77 53.68
CA VAL A 98 -13.75 -12.73 54.81
C VAL A 98 -13.03 -12.98 56.13
N LYS A 99 -12.13 -13.98 56.18
CA LYS A 99 -11.33 -14.30 57.36
C LYS A 99 -10.33 -13.19 57.71
N GLU A 100 -9.63 -12.64 56.72
CA GLU A 100 -8.68 -11.54 56.90
C GLU A 100 -9.34 -10.28 57.46
N LEU A 101 -10.56 -9.98 57.01
CA LEU A 101 -11.33 -8.83 57.46
C LEU A 101 -12.12 -9.08 58.76
N GLY A 102 -12.06 -10.30 59.31
CA GLY A 102 -12.78 -10.68 60.53
C GLY A 102 -14.29 -10.55 60.41
N LEU A 103 -14.86 -10.91 59.25
CA LEU A 103 -16.28 -10.77 58.95
C LEU A 103 -17.06 -12.06 59.23
N ASN A 104 -18.30 -11.92 59.69
CA ASN A 104 -19.22 -13.04 59.87
C ASN A 104 -20.09 -13.21 58.63
N LEU A 105 -19.71 -14.12 57.72
CA LEU A 105 -20.49 -14.40 56.52
C LEU A 105 -21.78 -15.12 56.88
N ILE A 106 -22.93 -14.49 56.67
CA ILE A 106 -24.26 -15.02 57.00
C ILE A 106 -25.10 -15.39 55.77
N TYR A 107 -24.89 -14.71 54.63
CA TYR A 107 -25.66 -14.96 53.41
C TYR A 107 -24.81 -15.09 52.16
N ALA A 108 -25.27 -15.96 51.25
CA ALA A 108 -24.79 -16.04 49.87
C ALA A 108 -26.00 -15.96 48.93
N ILE A 109 -26.12 -14.85 48.21
CA ILE A 109 -27.30 -14.47 47.43
C ILE A 109 -26.99 -14.38 45.93
N ASN A 110 -27.98 -14.63 45.07
CA ASN A 110 -27.81 -14.57 43.61
C ASN A 110 -28.91 -13.71 42.98
N THR A 111 -28.52 -12.84 42.04
CA THR A 111 -29.46 -12.00 41.28
C THR A 111 -30.25 -12.79 40.24
N HIS A 112 -29.71 -13.92 39.76
CA HIS A 112 -30.34 -14.80 38.76
C HIS A 112 -29.66 -16.17 38.76
N VAL A 113 -30.33 -17.20 38.22
CA VAL A 113 -29.75 -18.54 37.98
C VAL A 113 -30.33 -19.11 36.68
N HIS A 114 -29.46 -19.69 35.85
CA HIS A 114 -29.81 -20.52 34.69
C HIS A 114 -28.69 -21.56 34.46
N ALA A 115 -28.87 -22.47 33.51
CA ALA A 115 -27.97 -23.61 33.29
C ALA A 115 -26.49 -23.24 33.07
N ASP A 116 -26.20 -22.04 32.56
CA ASP A 116 -24.84 -21.56 32.31
C ASP A 116 -24.27 -20.68 33.45
N HIS A 117 -25.08 -20.32 34.47
CA HIS A 117 -24.66 -19.52 35.61
C HIS A 117 -24.29 -20.42 36.80
N VAL A 118 -23.02 -20.85 36.87
CA VAL A 118 -22.51 -21.71 37.94
C VAL A 118 -22.20 -20.86 39.20
N THR A 119 -23.12 -20.86 40.15
CA THR A 119 -22.96 -20.14 41.42
C THR A 119 -22.02 -20.91 42.38
N GLY A 120 -21.21 -20.17 43.13
CA GLY A 120 -20.34 -20.69 44.21
C GLY A 120 -21.08 -20.92 45.53
N THR A 121 -22.39 -20.63 45.58
CA THR A 121 -23.21 -20.67 46.80
C THR A 121 -23.17 -22.02 47.51
N ALA A 122 -23.31 -23.13 46.77
CA ALA A 122 -23.26 -24.48 47.36
C ALA A 122 -21.88 -24.80 47.96
N LEU A 123 -20.80 -24.37 47.29
CA LEU A 123 -19.44 -24.56 47.77
C LEU A 123 -19.16 -23.73 49.03
N ILE A 124 -19.64 -22.49 49.08
CA ILE A 124 -19.55 -21.64 50.29
C ILE A 124 -20.24 -22.32 51.47
N LYS A 125 -21.47 -22.81 51.29
CA LYS A 125 -22.20 -23.54 52.35
C LYS A 125 -21.46 -24.77 52.85
N SER A 126 -20.76 -25.49 51.98
CA SER A 126 -19.96 -26.65 52.39
C SER A 126 -18.72 -26.28 53.22
N LYS A 127 -18.18 -25.06 53.03
CA LYS A 127 -16.95 -24.59 53.67
C LYS A 127 -17.20 -23.70 54.89
N VAL A 128 -18.35 -23.06 54.99
CA VAL A 128 -18.74 -22.17 56.09
C VAL A 128 -20.10 -22.62 56.64
N PRO A 129 -20.10 -23.49 57.66
CA PRO A 129 -21.32 -23.94 58.32
C PRO A 129 -22.12 -22.74 58.87
N GLY A 130 -23.43 -22.70 58.60
CA GLY A 130 -24.32 -21.63 59.08
C GLY A 130 -24.69 -20.56 58.05
N VAL A 131 -23.97 -20.46 56.92
CA VAL A 131 -24.34 -19.55 55.81
C VAL A 131 -25.65 -20.00 55.17
N LYS A 132 -26.60 -19.07 55.02
CA LYS A 132 -27.86 -19.30 54.31
C LYS A 132 -27.78 -18.81 52.87
N SER A 133 -28.27 -19.63 51.94
CA SER A 133 -28.45 -19.27 50.54
C SER A 133 -29.79 -18.56 50.34
N ILE A 134 -29.78 -17.46 49.57
CA ILE A 134 -31.00 -16.70 49.23
C ILE A 134 -31.13 -16.59 47.71
N ILE A 135 -32.33 -16.82 47.19
CA ILE A 135 -32.66 -16.59 45.78
C ILE A 135 -34.10 -16.16 45.60
N SER A 136 -34.41 -15.54 44.46
CA SER A 136 -35.80 -15.24 44.08
C SER A 136 -36.66 -16.50 44.04
N LYS A 137 -37.84 -16.45 44.66
CA LYS A 137 -38.83 -17.56 44.62
C LYS A 137 -39.23 -17.91 43.18
N ALA A 138 -39.26 -16.91 42.30
CA ALA A 138 -39.60 -17.08 40.88
C ALA A 138 -38.51 -17.80 40.05
N SER A 139 -37.34 -18.11 40.64
CA SER A 139 -36.26 -18.86 39.98
C SER A 139 -36.49 -20.37 39.91
N ASN A 140 -37.36 -20.93 40.76
CA ASN A 140 -37.53 -22.38 40.98
C ASN A 140 -36.23 -23.12 41.38
N ALA A 141 -35.18 -22.40 41.80
CA ALA A 141 -33.94 -23.00 42.28
C ALA A 141 -34.05 -23.41 43.76
N LYS A 142 -33.20 -24.33 44.22
CA LYS A 142 -33.13 -24.72 45.64
C LYS A 142 -32.29 -23.71 46.42
N ALA A 143 -32.83 -23.18 47.52
CA ALA A 143 -32.13 -22.29 48.46
C ALA A 143 -32.69 -22.49 49.88
N ASP A 144 -32.02 -21.92 50.89
CA ASP A 144 -32.50 -21.96 52.29
C ASP A 144 -33.59 -20.93 52.54
N LEU A 145 -33.51 -19.78 51.86
CA LEU A 145 -34.47 -18.69 51.94
C LEU A 145 -34.84 -18.22 50.53
N PHE A 146 -36.09 -17.77 50.40
CA PHE A 146 -36.63 -17.23 49.16
C PHE A 146 -37.03 -15.78 49.36
N VAL A 147 -36.81 -14.96 48.34
CA VAL A 147 -37.22 -13.55 48.33
C VAL A 147 -38.21 -13.25 47.21
N GLU A 148 -39.10 -12.31 47.47
CA GLU A 148 -40.07 -11.71 46.55
C GLU A 148 -39.79 -10.19 46.40
N PRO A 149 -40.33 -9.55 45.35
CA PRO A 149 -40.12 -8.11 45.14
C PRO A 149 -40.67 -7.27 46.31
N GLY A 150 -39.88 -6.32 46.79
CA GLY A 150 -40.19 -5.49 47.97
C GLY A 150 -39.58 -6.00 49.28
N ASP A 151 -39.10 -7.25 49.31
CA ASP A 151 -38.42 -7.79 50.49
C ASP A 151 -37.12 -7.03 50.81
N LYS A 152 -36.72 -7.08 52.09
CA LYS A 152 -35.46 -6.52 52.57
C LYS A 152 -34.59 -7.63 53.15
N ILE A 153 -33.39 -7.81 52.59
CA ILE A 153 -32.37 -8.73 53.10
C ILE A 153 -31.49 -7.96 54.09
N CYS A 154 -31.76 -8.10 55.38
CA CYS A 154 -31.02 -7.40 56.43
C CYS A 154 -29.72 -8.13 56.81
N PHE A 155 -28.63 -7.38 57.00
CA PHE A 155 -27.35 -7.85 57.52
C PHE A 155 -26.79 -6.78 58.48
N GLY A 156 -26.95 -7.03 59.78
CA GLY A 156 -26.74 -5.99 60.79
C GLY A 156 -27.84 -4.94 60.67
N ASP A 157 -27.45 -3.66 60.67
CA ASP A 157 -28.40 -2.54 60.52
C ASP A 157 -28.58 -2.12 59.04
N LEU A 158 -27.90 -2.80 58.11
CA LEU A 158 -27.97 -2.55 56.68
C LEU A 158 -28.92 -3.54 56.00
N PHE A 159 -29.50 -3.16 54.86
CA PHE A 159 -30.34 -4.06 54.09
C PHE A 159 -30.21 -3.85 52.58
N LEU A 160 -30.52 -4.91 51.83
CA LEU A 160 -30.74 -4.87 50.39
C LEU A 160 -32.24 -5.00 50.08
N GLU A 161 -32.80 -4.01 49.39
CA GLU A 161 -34.14 -4.07 48.82
C GLU A 161 -34.14 -4.94 47.55
N VAL A 162 -35.12 -5.83 47.44
CA VAL A 162 -35.26 -6.74 46.29
C VAL A 162 -36.21 -6.13 45.25
N ARG A 163 -35.73 -5.92 44.01
CA ARG A 163 -36.55 -5.45 42.88
C ARG A 163 -36.66 -6.53 41.81
N ALA A 164 -37.85 -6.75 41.26
CA ALA A 164 -38.07 -7.78 40.24
C ALA A 164 -37.61 -7.31 38.86
N THR A 165 -36.49 -7.84 38.36
CA THR A 165 -35.93 -7.47 37.06
C THR A 165 -36.02 -8.60 36.05
N ARG A 166 -37.25 -9.11 35.89
CA ARG A 166 -37.58 -10.26 35.03
C ARG A 166 -37.28 -9.95 33.57
N GLY A 167 -36.95 -10.98 32.81
CA GLY A 167 -36.79 -10.88 31.35
C GLY A 167 -35.57 -11.62 30.84
N HIS A 168 -34.41 -11.51 31.50
CA HIS A 168 -33.27 -12.38 31.21
C HIS A 168 -33.57 -13.82 31.67
N THR A 169 -34.10 -13.97 32.89
CA THR A 169 -34.78 -15.18 33.38
C THR A 169 -36.05 -14.78 34.15
N ARG A 170 -36.94 -15.74 34.43
CA ARG A 170 -38.14 -15.53 35.26
C ARG A 170 -37.82 -15.17 36.72
N GLY A 171 -36.63 -15.57 37.20
CA GLY A 171 -36.18 -15.36 38.58
C GLY A 171 -35.22 -14.17 38.77
N CYS A 172 -34.94 -13.37 37.73
CA CYS A 172 -34.03 -12.23 37.84
C CYS A 172 -34.53 -11.17 38.83
N VAL A 173 -33.63 -10.73 39.71
CA VAL A 173 -33.84 -9.65 40.67
C VAL A 173 -32.62 -8.73 40.71
N THR A 174 -32.86 -7.46 40.99
CA THR A 174 -31.84 -6.45 41.30
C THR A 174 -31.87 -6.18 42.79
N TYR A 175 -30.71 -6.20 43.42
CA TYR A 175 -30.58 -5.83 44.83
C TYR A 175 -30.11 -4.38 44.94
N VAL A 176 -30.82 -3.56 45.70
CA VAL A 176 -30.49 -2.14 45.88
C VAL A 176 -30.17 -1.89 47.35
N THR A 177 -29.06 -1.21 47.66
CA THR A 177 -28.76 -0.81 49.03
C THR A 177 -29.81 0.18 49.54
N GLY A 178 -30.39 -0.09 50.71
CA GLY A 178 -31.33 0.80 51.37
C GLY A 178 -30.65 2.05 51.98
N ASP A 179 -31.41 3.13 52.11
CA ASP A 179 -30.95 4.31 52.85
C ASP A 179 -31.02 4.03 54.35
N GLY A 180 -29.87 4.01 55.02
CA GLY A 180 -29.83 3.97 56.48
C GLY A 180 -30.30 5.31 57.07
N PRO A 181 -30.78 5.32 58.33
CA PRO A 181 -31.37 6.53 58.94
C PRO A 181 -30.40 7.72 59.10
N HIS A 182 -29.07 7.52 58.99
CA HIS A 182 -28.08 8.59 59.14
C HIS A 182 -26.84 8.41 58.25
N GLN A 183 -26.93 8.78 56.95
CA GLN A 183 -25.88 9.31 56.05
C GLN A 183 -26.18 8.94 54.58
N PRO A 184 -25.90 9.84 53.60
CA PRO A 184 -26.01 9.51 52.19
C PRO A 184 -24.78 8.69 51.76
N GLN A 185 -24.90 7.36 51.79
CA GLN A 185 -23.97 6.50 51.05
C GLN A 185 -24.38 6.49 49.56
N PRO A 186 -23.44 6.33 48.61
CA PRO A 186 -23.80 6.18 47.22
C PRO A 186 -24.67 4.93 47.07
N ARG A 187 -25.89 5.10 46.54
CA ARG A 187 -26.83 3.99 46.33
C ARG A 187 -26.22 3.01 45.33
N MET A 188 -26.18 1.73 45.67
CA MET A 188 -25.63 0.68 44.82
C MET A 188 -26.75 -0.23 44.35
N ALA A 189 -26.79 -0.54 43.06
CA ALA A 189 -27.71 -1.47 42.43
C ALA A 189 -26.93 -2.64 41.81
N PHE A 190 -27.12 -3.84 42.37
CA PHE A 190 -26.57 -5.09 41.84
C PHE A 190 -27.56 -5.67 40.84
N THR A 191 -27.37 -5.34 39.56
CA THR A 191 -28.36 -5.53 38.50
C THR A 191 -28.32 -6.92 37.85
N GLY A 192 -27.28 -7.70 38.14
CA GLY A 192 -27.08 -8.99 37.49
C GLY A 192 -26.98 -8.84 35.98
N ASP A 193 -27.77 -9.66 35.27
CA ASP A 193 -27.89 -9.61 33.81
C ASP A 193 -29.12 -8.82 33.34
N ALA A 194 -29.86 -8.18 34.24
CA ALA A 194 -30.97 -7.33 33.82
C ALA A 194 -30.48 -6.04 33.14
N LEU A 195 -29.41 -5.44 33.67
CA LEU A 195 -28.72 -4.29 33.08
C LEU A 195 -27.22 -4.51 33.20
N SER A 196 -26.53 -4.56 32.06
CA SER A 196 -25.06 -4.65 31.99
C SER A 196 -24.48 -3.27 31.65
N LEU A 197 -23.18 -3.07 31.85
CA LEU A 197 -22.54 -1.80 31.50
C LEU A 197 -22.55 -1.60 29.98
N ARG A 198 -23.18 -0.51 29.52
CA ARG A 198 -23.47 -0.23 28.10
C ARG A 198 -24.19 -1.39 27.40
N GLY A 199 -25.11 -2.08 28.09
CA GLY A 199 -25.73 -3.31 27.59
C GLY A 199 -26.89 -3.86 28.42
N PHE A 200 -27.46 -4.97 27.95
CA PHE A 200 -28.46 -5.78 28.66
C PHE A 200 -28.02 -7.24 28.58
N GLY A 201 -28.47 -8.07 29.54
CA GLY A 201 -28.32 -9.52 29.42
C GLY A 201 -29.17 -10.07 28.30
N ARG A 202 -28.81 -11.27 27.82
CA ARG A 202 -29.48 -11.93 26.70
C ARG A 202 -30.88 -12.40 27.08
N THR A 203 -31.75 -12.60 26.09
CA THR A 203 -33.14 -13.07 26.31
C THR A 203 -33.51 -14.26 25.46
N ASP A 204 -32.54 -14.91 24.82
CA ASP A 204 -32.73 -16.01 23.88
C ASP A 204 -32.81 -17.40 24.56
N PHE A 205 -32.84 -17.44 25.89
CA PHE A 205 -33.10 -18.66 26.65
C PHE A 205 -34.60 -19.01 26.66
N GLN A 206 -34.96 -20.28 26.91
CA GLN A 206 -36.37 -20.74 26.98
C GLN A 206 -37.22 -19.99 28.03
N ALA A 207 -36.59 -19.32 29.01
CA ALA A 207 -37.23 -18.51 30.04
C ALA A 207 -37.02 -16.98 29.86
N GLY A 208 -36.38 -16.56 28.77
CA GLY A 208 -36.09 -15.17 28.44
C GLY A 208 -37.23 -14.47 27.68
N ASN A 209 -37.38 -13.17 27.86
CA ASN A 209 -38.38 -12.32 27.21
C ASN A 209 -37.86 -10.87 27.14
N SER A 210 -37.56 -10.38 25.93
CA SER A 210 -37.02 -9.04 25.67
C SER A 210 -38.00 -7.92 26.04
N GLU A 211 -39.29 -8.12 25.82
CA GLU A 211 -40.34 -7.17 26.19
C GLU A 211 -40.41 -6.99 27.72
N GLN A 212 -40.42 -8.11 28.43
CA GLN A 212 -40.41 -8.14 29.89
C GLN A 212 -39.12 -7.52 30.45
N LEU A 213 -37.97 -7.78 29.81
CA LEU A 213 -36.69 -7.19 30.22
C LEU A 213 -36.71 -5.67 30.11
N TYR A 214 -37.15 -5.14 28.95
CA TYR A 214 -37.30 -3.71 28.73
C TYR A 214 -38.19 -3.05 29.79
N LYS A 215 -39.40 -3.59 29.97
CA LYS A 215 -40.38 -3.10 30.97
C LYS A 215 -39.82 -3.14 32.38
N SER A 216 -39.10 -4.20 32.74
CA SER A 216 -38.55 -4.36 34.09
C SER A 216 -37.39 -3.39 34.34
N VAL A 217 -36.48 -3.18 33.40
CA VAL A 217 -35.39 -2.20 33.57
C VAL A 217 -35.94 -0.79 33.69
N HIS A 218 -36.90 -0.41 32.84
CA HIS A 218 -37.50 0.93 32.85
C HIS A 218 -38.33 1.21 34.09
N SER A 219 -39.09 0.23 34.60
CA SER A 219 -39.94 0.44 35.79
C SER A 219 -39.20 0.24 37.12
N GLN A 220 -38.11 -0.54 37.16
CA GLN A 220 -37.46 -0.93 38.42
C GLN A 220 -36.07 -0.35 38.63
N ILE A 221 -35.28 -0.19 37.57
CA ILE A 221 -33.89 0.31 37.65
C ILE A 221 -33.83 1.79 37.28
N LEU A 222 -34.46 2.20 36.17
CA LEU A 222 -34.42 3.60 35.72
C LEU A 222 -35.20 4.57 36.63
N THR A 223 -35.99 4.05 37.57
CA THR A 223 -36.67 4.84 38.60
C THR A 223 -35.77 5.22 39.78
N LEU A 224 -34.53 4.70 39.84
CA LEU A 224 -33.55 5.05 40.86
C LEU A 224 -32.90 6.41 40.57
N PRO A 225 -32.32 7.09 41.59
CA PRO A 225 -31.54 8.31 41.41
C PRO A 225 -30.41 8.14 40.39
N LYS A 226 -30.12 9.17 39.58
CA LYS A 226 -29.13 9.08 38.48
C LYS A 226 -27.70 8.83 38.96
N ASP A 227 -27.38 9.20 40.20
CA ASP A 227 -26.11 8.96 40.88
C ASP A 227 -25.98 7.53 41.45
N THR A 228 -27.01 6.69 41.30
CA THR A 228 -26.94 5.27 41.69
C THR A 228 -25.85 4.54 40.91
N LEU A 229 -24.95 3.87 41.61
CA LEU A 229 -23.89 3.03 41.05
C LEU A 229 -24.47 1.67 40.61
N VAL A 230 -24.16 1.28 39.38
CA VAL A 230 -24.65 0.05 38.75
C VAL A 230 -23.54 -1.01 38.73
N TYR A 231 -23.84 -2.17 39.30
CA TYR A 231 -22.94 -3.31 39.44
C TYR A 231 -23.52 -4.56 38.74
N PRO A 232 -23.02 -4.92 37.54
CA PRO A 232 -23.54 -6.05 36.76
C PRO A 232 -23.02 -7.40 37.28
N ALA A 233 -23.60 -8.53 36.86
CA ALA A 233 -22.98 -9.83 37.16
C ALA A 233 -21.71 -10.10 36.33
N TYR A 234 -21.63 -9.58 35.11
CA TYR A 234 -20.51 -9.77 34.20
C TYR A 234 -20.06 -8.46 33.54
N ASP A 235 -18.77 -8.39 33.21
CA ASP A 235 -18.21 -7.31 32.40
C ASP A 235 -17.20 -7.82 31.36
N TYR A 236 -17.61 -7.73 30.10
CA TYR A 236 -16.81 -8.13 28.93
C TYR A 236 -16.02 -6.96 28.32
N LYS A 237 -16.21 -5.74 28.82
CA LYS A 237 -15.69 -4.49 28.24
C LYS A 237 -14.82 -3.68 29.22
N ALA A 238 -14.56 -4.21 30.42
CA ALA A 238 -13.65 -3.67 31.43
C ALA A 238 -14.02 -2.28 31.99
N PHE A 239 -15.32 -1.96 32.07
CA PHE A 239 -15.82 -0.73 32.70
C PHE A 239 -15.87 -0.78 34.24
N SER A 240 -15.99 -1.97 34.84
CA SER A 240 -16.07 -2.25 36.29
C SER A 240 -17.27 -1.69 37.08
N VAL A 241 -17.68 -0.44 36.85
CA VAL A 241 -18.84 0.23 37.45
C VAL A 241 -19.25 1.42 36.56
N SER A 242 -20.53 1.79 36.56
CA SER A 242 -21.03 3.05 35.95
C SER A 242 -22.10 3.65 36.86
N THR A 243 -22.43 4.93 36.67
CA THR A 243 -23.65 5.51 37.22
C THR A 243 -24.86 5.25 36.31
N LEU A 244 -26.06 5.25 36.87
CA LEU A 244 -27.30 5.15 36.10
C LEU A 244 -27.45 6.30 35.10
N GLY A 245 -27.05 7.53 35.49
CA GLY A 245 -27.05 8.70 34.63
C GLY A 245 -26.14 8.54 33.40
N GLU A 246 -24.95 7.98 33.57
CA GLU A 246 -24.04 7.67 32.47
C GLU A 246 -24.58 6.56 31.57
N GLU A 247 -25.20 5.52 32.12
CA GLU A 247 -25.84 4.48 31.31
C GLU A 247 -26.97 5.06 30.46
N MET A 248 -27.77 5.98 31.02
CA MET A 248 -28.79 6.70 30.24
C MET A 248 -28.17 7.61 29.17
N GLN A 249 -27.09 8.33 29.48
CA GLN A 249 -26.48 9.30 28.56
C GLN A 249 -25.71 8.64 27.41
N PHE A 250 -24.89 7.64 27.71
CA PHE A 250 -23.92 7.08 26.77
C PHE A 250 -24.36 5.77 26.12
N TYR A 251 -25.52 5.23 26.50
CA TYR A 251 -26.09 4.07 25.84
C TYR A 251 -27.44 4.42 25.18
N PRO A 252 -27.43 4.84 23.90
CA PRO A 252 -28.63 5.29 23.20
C PRO A 252 -29.77 4.26 23.19
N ARG A 253 -29.46 2.97 23.34
CA ARG A 253 -30.43 1.87 23.36
C ARG A 253 -31.29 1.83 24.64
N LEU A 254 -30.85 2.44 25.75
CA LEU A 254 -31.64 2.58 26.98
C LEU A 254 -32.80 3.58 26.86
N ILE A 255 -32.78 4.45 25.84
CA ILE A 255 -33.79 5.51 25.61
C ILE A 255 -34.63 5.21 24.34
N LYS A 256 -34.32 4.13 23.61
CA LYS A 256 -35.11 3.73 22.42
C LYS A 256 -36.48 3.19 22.83
N ASP A 257 -37.45 3.33 21.92
CA ASP A 257 -38.78 2.75 22.07
C ASP A 257 -38.75 1.21 22.17
N GLU A 258 -39.76 0.65 22.84
CA GLU A 258 -39.88 -0.79 23.15
C GLU A 258 -39.78 -1.68 21.90
N GLU A 259 -40.34 -1.23 20.77
CA GLU A 259 -40.37 -1.98 19.52
C GLU A 259 -38.98 -2.05 18.86
N LYS A 260 -38.25 -0.92 18.81
CA LYS A 260 -36.85 -0.91 18.39
C LYS A 260 -35.96 -1.73 19.32
N PHE A 261 -36.22 -1.73 20.64
CA PHE A 261 -35.49 -2.57 21.57
C PHE A 261 -35.72 -4.06 21.30
N LYS A 262 -36.97 -4.49 21.06
CA LYS A 262 -37.32 -5.86 20.70
C LYS A 262 -36.60 -6.31 19.43
N ASN A 263 -36.59 -5.48 18.39
CA ASN A 263 -35.90 -5.76 17.13
C ASN A 263 -34.37 -5.84 17.28
N ILE A 264 -33.77 -5.02 18.14
CA ILE A 264 -32.35 -5.12 18.45
C ILE A 264 -32.05 -6.44 19.16
N MET A 265 -32.86 -6.82 20.16
CA MET A 265 -32.66 -8.05 20.92
C MET A 265 -32.86 -9.31 20.07
N SER A 266 -33.74 -9.30 19.05
CA SER A 266 -33.92 -10.42 18.12
C SER A 266 -32.78 -10.57 17.11
N ASN A 267 -32.13 -9.46 16.72
CA ASN A 267 -31.07 -9.44 15.69
C ASN A 267 -29.66 -9.42 16.29
N SER A 268 -29.55 -9.44 17.61
CA SER A 268 -28.29 -9.46 18.33
C SER A 268 -27.66 -10.85 18.26
N ASN A 269 -26.71 -11.07 17.34
CA ASN A 269 -25.71 -12.15 17.43
C ASN A 269 -24.75 -11.90 18.60
N LEU A 270 -25.28 -11.83 19.83
CA LEU A 270 -24.45 -11.81 21.02
C LEU A 270 -23.73 -13.16 21.06
N SER A 271 -22.42 -13.15 21.30
CA SER A 271 -21.67 -14.37 21.59
C SER A 271 -22.29 -15.06 22.80
N TYR A 272 -22.54 -16.37 22.73
CA TYR A 272 -22.92 -17.13 23.92
C TYR A 272 -21.95 -16.77 25.05
N PRO A 273 -22.39 -16.45 26.28
CA PRO A 273 -21.46 -16.53 27.41
C PRO A 273 -20.83 -17.90 27.30
N LYS A 274 -19.49 -18.01 27.41
CA LYS A 274 -18.76 -19.28 27.25
C LYS A 274 -19.47 -20.34 28.08
N SER A 275 -20.36 -21.05 27.42
CA SER A 275 -21.32 -21.89 28.11
C SER A 275 -20.45 -23.00 28.66
N THR A 276 -20.47 -23.12 29.97
CA THR A 276 -20.11 -24.38 30.62
C THR A 276 -21.27 -25.36 30.43
N THR A 277 -21.75 -25.48 29.19
CA THR A 277 -22.14 -26.78 28.67
C THR A 277 -21.01 -27.71 29.09
N LYS A 278 -21.38 -28.88 29.58
CA LYS A 278 -20.47 -30.02 29.67
C LYS A 278 -20.02 -30.45 28.26
N THR A 279 -19.65 -29.52 27.38
CA THR A 279 -18.73 -29.75 26.29
C THR A 279 -17.40 -29.99 26.97
N ASN A 280 -17.16 -31.28 27.22
CA ASN A 280 -15.95 -31.87 27.75
C ASN A 280 -14.76 -30.92 27.55
N LYS A 281 -14.21 -30.28 28.60
CA LYS A 281 -13.11 -29.28 28.47
C LYS A 281 -11.97 -29.81 27.59
N PHE A 282 -11.83 -31.13 27.57
CA PHE A 282 -11.02 -31.91 26.66
C PHE A 282 -11.30 -31.63 25.17
N VAL A 283 -12.55 -31.65 24.70
CA VAL A 283 -12.93 -31.37 23.30
C VAL A 283 -12.59 -29.94 22.90
N VAL A 284 -12.82 -28.94 23.76
CA VAL A 284 -12.45 -27.54 23.48
C VAL A 284 -10.93 -27.38 23.43
N TYR A 285 -10.21 -28.02 24.35
CA TYR A 285 -8.75 -28.07 24.34
C TYR A 285 -8.22 -28.72 23.05
N CYS A 286 -8.74 -29.90 22.69
CA CYS A 286 -8.39 -30.60 21.46
C CYS A 286 -8.64 -29.74 20.22
N ASN A 287 -9.80 -29.07 20.11
CA ASN A 287 -10.10 -28.19 18.97
C ASN A 287 -9.11 -27.02 18.85
N THR A 288 -8.70 -26.46 19.99
CA THR A 288 -7.70 -25.37 20.03
C THR A 288 -6.33 -25.89 19.60
N GLN A 289 -5.93 -27.08 20.05
CA GLN A 289 -4.67 -27.71 19.66
C GLN A 289 -4.67 -28.12 18.18
N ILE A 290 -5.77 -28.68 17.65
CA ILE A 290 -5.92 -29.00 16.23
C ILE A 290 -5.73 -27.73 15.38
N THR A 291 -6.36 -26.63 15.78
CA THR A 291 -6.21 -25.35 15.07
C THR A 291 -4.78 -24.81 15.14
N SER A 292 -4.13 -24.93 16.31
CA SER A 292 -2.73 -24.53 16.53
C SER A 292 -1.75 -25.34 15.69
N HIS A 293 -1.86 -26.67 15.75
CA HIS A 293 -1.05 -27.59 14.94
C HIS A 293 -1.27 -27.36 13.44
N GLY A 294 -2.52 -27.16 13.02
CA GLY A 294 -2.87 -26.80 11.65
C GLY A 294 -2.19 -25.52 11.17
N ARG A 295 -2.16 -24.45 11.98
CA ARG A 295 -1.47 -23.20 11.63
C ARG A 295 0.05 -23.33 11.55
N LYS A 296 0.62 -24.29 12.26
CA LYS A 296 2.07 -24.55 12.28
C LYS A 296 2.55 -25.53 11.20
N GLY A 297 1.65 -26.12 10.42
CA GLY A 297 1.99 -27.15 9.43
C GLY A 297 2.02 -28.58 9.97
N ASN A 298 1.73 -28.78 11.25
CA ASN A 298 1.85 -30.06 11.96
C ASN A 298 0.57 -30.90 11.80
N ILE A 299 0.25 -31.30 10.57
CA ILE A 299 -1.02 -31.97 10.25
C ILE A 299 -1.14 -33.35 10.89
N ARG A 300 -0.06 -34.13 10.96
CA ARG A 300 -0.10 -35.48 11.53
C ARG A 300 -0.47 -35.45 13.01
N GLU A 301 0.02 -34.47 13.75
CA GLU A 301 -0.35 -34.26 15.16
C GLU A 301 -1.81 -33.82 15.30
N ALA A 302 -2.30 -32.96 14.41
CA ALA A 302 -3.70 -32.55 14.38
C ALA A 302 -4.64 -33.73 14.09
N GLU A 303 -4.31 -34.57 13.08
CA GLU A 303 -5.03 -35.80 12.75
C GLU A 303 -5.07 -36.77 13.91
N SER A 304 -3.89 -37.08 14.47
CA SER A 304 -3.76 -38.00 15.60
C SER A 304 -4.62 -37.55 16.79
N LEU A 305 -4.58 -36.25 17.10
CA LEU A 305 -5.38 -35.68 18.16
C LEU A 305 -6.87 -35.78 17.86
N PHE A 306 -7.29 -35.47 16.62
CA PHE A 306 -8.67 -35.56 16.17
C PHE A 306 -9.22 -36.99 16.27
N HIS A 307 -8.50 -37.99 15.77
CA HIS A 307 -8.93 -39.39 15.82
C HIS A 307 -9.08 -39.91 17.25
N ARG A 308 -8.17 -39.51 18.15
CA ARG A 308 -8.18 -39.88 19.58
C ARG A 308 -9.27 -39.19 20.41
N MET A 309 -10.02 -38.24 19.83
CA MET A 309 -11.14 -37.62 20.54
C MET A 309 -12.28 -38.63 20.75
N PRO A 310 -12.73 -38.86 21.99
CA PRO A 310 -13.81 -39.79 22.29
C PRO A 310 -15.15 -39.28 21.76
N ASP A 311 -15.39 -37.97 21.85
CA ASP A 311 -16.56 -37.28 21.29
C ASP A 311 -16.08 -36.18 20.34
N LYS A 312 -16.59 -36.17 19.11
CA LYS A 312 -16.28 -35.16 18.08
C LYS A 312 -17.50 -34.28 17.86
N SER A 313 -17.35 -32.97 18.03
CA SER A 313 -18.42 -32.00 17.72
C SER A 313 -18.25 -31.44 16.32
N ILE A 314 -19.28 -30.76 15.79
CA ILE A 314 -19.19 -30.04 14.51
C ILE A 314 -18.00 -29.09 14.50
N ILE A 315 -17.69 -28.43 15.63
CA ILE A 315 -16.52 -27.54 15.78
C ILE A 315 -15.20 -28.31 15.62
N SER A 316 -15.12 -29.55 16.13
CA SER A 316 -13.95 -30.41 15.95
C SER A 316 -13.72 -30.74 14.48
N TYR A 317 -14.79 -31.11 13.75
CA TYR A 317 -14.72 -31.35 12.31
C TYR A 317 -14.34 -30.08 11.54
N THR A 318 -14.93 -28.92 11.86
CA THR A 318 -14.59 -27.63 11.21
C THR A 318 -13.14 -27.23 11.45
N ALA A 319 -12.61 -27.42 12.67
CA ALA A 319 -11.22 -27.13 13.00
C ALA A 319 -10.26 -28.01 12.21
N MET A 320 -10.56 -29.31 12.10
CA MET A 320 -9.76 -30.26 11.33
C MET A 320 -9.85 -30.00 9.82
N LEU A 321 -11.04 -29.68 9.30
CA LEU A 321 -11.24 -29.28 7.90
C LEU A 321 -10.42 -28.03 7.56
N SER A 322 -10.45 -27.02 8.42
CA SER A 322 -9.67 -25.79 8.25
C SER A 322 -8.16 -26.06 8.34
N ALA A 323 -7.74 -27.01 9.17
CA ALA A 323 -6.34 -27.42 9.26
C ALA A 323 -5.87 -28.06 7.95
N TYR A 324 -6.61 -29.03 7.40
CA TYR A 324 -6.32 -29.61 6.09
C TYR A 324 -6.28 -28.56 4.98
N ALA A 325 -7.28 -27.67 4.95
CA ALA A 325 -7.39 -26.61 3.96
C ALA A 325 -6.21 -25.63 3.99
N ASN A 326 -5.76 -25.20 5.17
CA ASN A 326 -4.63 -24.26 5.28
C ASN A 326 -3.28 -24.89 4.91
N ASN A 327 -3.21 -26.21 4.78
CA ASN A 327 -2.01 -26.96 4.44
C ASN A 327 -2.10 -27.64 3.07
N GLY A 328 -3.00 -27.19 2.19
CA GLY A 328 -3.12 -27.69 0.82
C GLY A 328 -3.73 -29.08 0.67
N GLN A 329 -4.18 -29.73 1.74
CA GLN A 329 -4.72 -31.10 1.69
C GLN A 329 -6.23 -31.12 1.39
N ILE A 330 -6.61 -30.62 0.21
CA ILE A 330 -8.02 -30.44 -0.16
C ILE A 330 -8.79 -31.77 -0.27
N ALA A 331 -8.17 -32.82 -0.79
CA ALA A 331 -8.81 -34.13 -0.89
C ALA A 331 -9.20 -34.69 0.49
N ASN A 332 -8.32 -34.54 1.48
CA ASN A 332 -8.58 -34.96 2.86
C ASN A 332 -9.65 -34.08 3.52
N ALA A 333 -9.61 -32.76 3.26
CA ALA A 333 -10.67 -31.84 3.71
C ALA A 333 -12.04 -32.23 3.13
N ARG A 334 -12.09 -32.59 1.84
CA ARG A 334 -13.32 -33.01 1.15
C ARG A 334 -13.86 -34.31 1.73
N LYS A 335 -13.00 -35.32 1.88
CA LYS A 335 -13.37 -36.60 2.49
C LYS A 335 -13.93 -36.39 3.89
N LEU A 336 -13.25 -35.59 4.71
CA LEU A 336 -13.71 -35.26 6.06
C LEU A 336 -15.08 -34.56 6.03
N PHE A 337 -15.27 -33.62 5.10
CA PHE A 337 -16.55 -32.92 4.89
C PHE A 337 -17.69 -33.88 4.51
N ASP A 338 -17.40 -34.90 3.71
CA ASP A 338 -18.37 -35.93 3.27
C ASP A 338 -18.72 -36.93 4.39
N GLU A 339 -17.78 -37.20 5.28
CA GLU A 339 -17.99 -38.05 6.46
C GLU A 339 -18.65 -37.31 7.64
N MET A 340 -18.83 -35.98 7.55
CA MET A 340 -19.44 -35.19 8.63
C MET A 340 -20.89 -35.64 8.91
N PRO A 341 -21.23 -36.00 10.18
CA PRO A 341 -22.57 -36.44 10.54
C PRO A 341 -23.65 -35.36 10.35
N GLN A 342 -23.28 -34.10 10.60
CA GLN A 342 -24.13 -32.93 10.42
C GLN A 342 -23.30 -31.79 9.85
N ARG A 343 -23.87 -31.07 8.88
CA ARG A 343 -23.24 -29.92 8.23
C ARG A 343 -24.05 -28.66 8.53
N THR A 344 -23.35 -27.60 8.89
CA THR A 344 -23.90 -26.26 9.09
C THR A 344 -23.41 -25.33 7.99
N VAL A 345 -24.08 -24.19 7.80
CA VAL A 345 -23.64 -23.15 6.84
C VAL A 345 -22.15 -22.80 7.02
N ALA A 346 -21.65 -22.76 8.26
CA ALA A 346 -20.24 -22.52 8.55
C ALA A 346 -19.31 -23.61 8.01
N THR A 347 -19.70 -24.89 8.08
CA THR A 347 -18.89 -26.00 7.52
C THR A 347 -18.88 -25.99 5.99
N TRP A 348 -20.00 -25.65 5.35
CA TRP A 348 -20.08 -25.47 3.89
C TRP A 348 -19.19 -24.31 3.44
N ASN A 349 -19.29 -23.15 4.11
CA ASN A 349 -18.45 -21.98 3.83
C ASN A 349 -16.97 -22.31 4.01
N ALA A 350 -16.59 -23.03 5.06
CA ALA A 350 -15.20 -23.45 5.27
C ALA A 350 -14.67 -24.33 4.13
N MET A 351 -15.51 -25.23 3.58
CA MET A 351 -15.14 -26.06 2.44
C MET A 351 -15.04 -25.24 1.14
N ILE A 352 -15.97 -24.33 0.89
CA ILE A 352 -15.91 -23.41 -0.27
C ILE A 352 -14.64 -22.56 -0.19
N THR A 353 -14.37 -21.94 0.95
CA THR A 353 -13.14 -21.17 1.18
C THR A 353 -11.89 -22.03 1.04
N ALA A 354 -11.93 -23.32 1.42
CA ALA A 354 -10.81 -24.23 1.23
C ALA A 354 -10.47 -24.43 -0.25
N TYR A 355 -11.48 -24.72 -1.08
CA TYR A 355 -11.32 -24.81 -2.54
C TYR A 355 -10.86 -23.50 -3.15
N VAL A 356 -11.46 -22.37 -2.73
CA VAL A 356 -11.11 -21.02 -3.21
C VAL A 356 -9.71 -20.60 -2.80
N LYS A 357 -9.18 -21.00 -1.64
CA LYS A 357 -7.87 -20.54 -1.14
C LYS A 357 -6.69 -21.29 -1.76
N ASN A 358 -6.88 -22.57 -2.12
CA ASN A 358 -5.79 -23.42 -2.63
C ASN A 358 -5.73 -23.40 -4.16
N MET A 359 -5.81 -22.20 -4.74
CA MET A 359 -5.85 -21.97 -6.18
C MET A 359 -4.58 -22.43 -6.85
N ASN A 360 -4.68 -23.53 -7.60
CA ASN A 360 -3.75 -23.88 -8.68
C ASN A 360 -4.41 -24.74 -9.78
N THR A 361 -5.73 -24.93 -9.75
CA THR A 361 -6.47 -25.65 -10.80
C THR A 361 -7.83 -24.98 -11.04
N VAL A 362 -8.21 -24.83 -12.32
CA VAL A 362 -9.51 -24.31 -12.77
C VAL A 362 -10.68 -25.12 -12.15
N ASP A 363 -10.43 -26.39 -11.87
CA ASP A 363 -11.37 -27.32 -11.25
C ASP A 363 -11.78 -26.92 -9.82
N GLY A 364 -10.91 -26.24 -9.07
CA GLY A 364 -11.17 -25.88 -7.67
C GLY A 364 -12.34 -24.89 -7.50
N VAL A 365 -12.43 -23.88 -8.36
CA VAL A 365 -13.53 -22.90 -8.32
C VAL A 365 -14.84 -23.52 -8.79
N GLU A 366 -14.79 -24.42 -9.76
CA GLU A 366 -15.97 -25.12 -10.26
C GLU A 366 -16.54 -26.08 -9.20
N GLU A 367 -15.69 -26.81 -8.48
CA GLU A 367 -16.11 -27.65 -7.35
C GLU A 367 -16.65 -26.82 -6.17
N ALA A 368 -16.05 -25.66 -5.90
CA ALA A 368 -16.58 -24.71 -4.92
C ALA A 368 -17.98 -24.21 -5.31
N PHE A 369 -18.20 -23.91 -6.59
CA PHE A 369 -19.48 -23.45 -7.11
C PHE A 369 -20.54 -24.56 -7.08
N LYS A 370 -20.18 -25.80 -7.43
CA LYS A 370 -21.08 -26.97 -7.26
C LYS A 370 -21.51 -27.14 -5.81
N LEU A 371 -20.57 -27.03 -4.86
CA LEU A 371 -20.89 -27.06 -3.43
C LEU A 371 -21.82 -25.92 -3.04
N PHE A 372 -21.54 -24.70 -3.50
CA PHE A 372 -22.39 -23.53 -3.27
C PHE A 372 -23.82 -23.74 -3.78
N LEU A 373 -23.98 -24.35 -4.95
CA LEU A 373 -25.29 -24.68 -5.51
C LEU A 373 -26.04 -25.76 -4.70
N GLN A 374 -25.31 -26.69 -4.08
CA GLN A 374 -25.88 -27.75 -3.22
C GLN A 374 -26.21 -27.29 -1.79
N MET A 375 -25.75 -26.11 -1.37
CA MET A 375 -25.99 -25.60 -0.01
C MET A 375 -27.51 -25.45 0.28
N PRO A 376 -28.03 -26.05 1.36
CA PRO A 376 -29.45 -25.95 1.72
C PRO A 376 -29.89 -24.53 2.12
N MET A 377 -28.98 -23.79 2.75
CA MET A 377 -29.17 -22.40 3.14
C MET A 377 -27.88 -21.63 2.87
N ARG A 378 -28.01 -20.40 2.35
CA ARG A 378 -26.90 -19.49 2.04
C ARG A 378 -27.06 -18.22 2.86
N ASN A 379 -25.95 -17.53 3.07
CA ASN A 379 -25.89 -16.22 3.72
C ASN A 379 -24.81 -15.35 3.06
N ALA A 380 -24.66 -14.10 3.51
CA ALA A 380 -23.65 -13.16 3.00
C ALA A 380 -22.26 -13.80 2.86
N VAL A 381 -21.77 -14.49 3.90
CA VAL A 381 -20.44 -15.16 3.88
C VAL A 381 -20.32 -16.21 2.77
N SER A 382 -21.40 -16.93 2.46
CA SER A 382 -21.42 -17.94 1.38
C SER A 382 -21.22 -17.27 0.03
N TYR A 383 -21.96 -16.18 -0.22
CA TYR A 383 -21.88 -15.40 -1.47
C TYR A 383 -20.53 -14.71 -1.61
N THR A 384 -20.02 -14.06 -0.55
CA THR A 384 -18.70 -13.41 -0.54
C THR A 384 -17.57 -14.40 -0.83
N ALA A 385 -17.58 -15.58 -0.23
CA ALA A 385 -16.55 -16.60 -0.46
C ALA A 385 -16.54 -17.07 -1.92
N MET A 386 -17.72 -17.24 -2.51
CA MET A 386 -17.84 -17.66 -3.91
C MET A 386 -17.43 -16.55 -4.89
N MET A 387 -17.85 -15.30 -4.65
CA MET A 387 -17.40 -14.15 -5.44
C MET A 387 -15.88 -13.99 -5.40
N MET A 388 -15.27 -14.14 -4.22
CA MET A 388 -13.81 -14.12 -4.08
C MET A 388 -13.15 -15.22 -4.91
N GLY A 389 -13.76 -16.40 -4.97
CA GLY A 389 -13.35 -17.50 -5.87
C GLY A 389 -13.35 -17.10 -7.34
N PHE A 390 -14.46 -16.55 -7.83
CA PHE A 390 -14.55 -16.12 -9.23
C PHE A 390 -13.60 -14.98 -9.57
N VAL A 391 -13.50 -13.96 -8.71
CA VAL A 391 -12.59 -12.82 -8.88
C VAL A 391 -11.13 -13.26 -8.92
N ASN A 392 -10.69 -14.11 -7.99
CA ASN A 392 -9.31 -14.58 -7.96
C ASN A 392 -8.97 -15.50 -9.15
N ALA A 393 -9.97 -16.18 -9.74
CA ALA A 393 -9.81 -16.95 -10.97
C ALA A 393 -10.00 -16.14 -12.26
N GLY A 394 -10.22 -14.82 -12.17
CA GLY A 394 -10.44 -13.94 -13.32
C GLY A 394 -11.79 -14.07 -14.01
N ARG A 395 -12.76 -14.81 -13.44
CA ARG A 395 -14.12 -15.02 -13.97
C ARG A 395 -15.08 -13.90 -13.53
N PHE A 396 -14.79 -12.66 -13.94
CA PHE A 396 -15.54 -11.48 -13.49
C PHE A 396 -17.02 -11.48 -13.89
N ASP A 397 -17.37 -11.94 -15.09
CA ASP A 397 -18.76 -12.00 -15.55
C ASP A 397 -19.64 -12.89 -14.66
N GLU A 398 -19.07 -13.98 -14.14
CA GLU A 398 -19.77 -14.89 -13.23
C GLU A 398 -19.86 -14.33 -11.82
N ALA A 399 -18.82 -13.62 -11.37
CA ALA A 399 -18.84 -12.88 -10.11
C ALA A 399 -19.94 -11.80 -10.12
N GLU A 400 -20.09 -11.06 -11.22
CA GLU A 400 -21.09 -10.01 -11.38
C GLU A 400 -22.51 -10.59 -11.45
N LYS A 401 -22.74 -11.66 -12.22
CA LYS A 401 -24.03 -12.39 -12.22
C LYS A 401 -24.41 -12.89 -10.82
N LEU A 402 -23.44 -13.40 -10.07
CA LEU A 402 -23.68 -13.86 -8.70
C LEU A 402 -24.00 -12.68 -7.76
N TYR A 403 -23.35 -11.54 -7.95
CA TYR A 403 -23.60 -10.31 -7.19
C TYR A 403 -24.99 -9.74 -7.48
N GLU A 404 -25.40 -9.69 -8.74
CA GLU A 404 -26.75 -9.30 -9.15
C GLU A 404 -27.82 -10.24 -8.57
N GLY A 405 -27.53 -11.55 -8.52
CA GLY A 405 -28.40 -12.55 -7.87
C GLY A 405 -28.37 -12.54 -6.34
N THR A 406 -27.54 -11.72 -5.70
CA THR A 406 -27.46 -11.65 -4.23
C THR A 406 -28.59 -10.75 -3.68
N PRO A 407 -29.37 -11.21 -2.69
CA PRO A 407 -30.39 -10.39 -2.01
C PRO A 407 -29.81 -9.07 -1.49
N LEU A 408 -30.57 -7.98 -1.60
CA LEU A 408 -30.12 -6.64 -1.21
C LEU A 408 -29.62 -6.56 0.25
N GLU A 409 -30.25 -7.31 1.15
CA GLU A 409 -29.86 -7.40 2.58
C GLU A 409 -28.45 -7.98 2.78
N TRP A 410 -27.92 -8.74 1.81
CA TRP A 410 -26.61 -9.40 1.88
C TRP A 410 -25.58 -8.74 0.96
N ARG A 411 -25.94 -7.66 0.26
CA ARG A 411 -24.99 -6.78 -0.44
C ARG A 411 -24.40 -5.78 0.55
N ASP A 412 -23.87 -6.30 1.64
CA ASP A 412 -23.16 -5.51 2.63
C ASP A 412 -21.83 -4.97 2.04
N PRO A 413 -21.18 -4.00 2.71
CA PRO A 413 -19.91 -3.48 2.23
C PRO A 413 -18.83 -4.57 2.01
N PHE A 414 -18.88 -5.71 2.72
CA PHE A 414 -17.91 -6.79 2.53
C PHE A 414 -18.07 -7.47 1.17
N CYS A 415 -19.30 -7.81 0.80
CA CYS A 415 -19.62 -8.44 -0.48
C CYS A 415 -19.26 -7.53 -1.66
N SER A 416 -19.68 -6.26 -1.62
CA SER A 416 -19.38 -5.28 -2.67
C SER A 416 -17.88 -4.98 -2.79
N ASN A 417 -17.16 -4.91 -1.65
CA ASN A 417 -15.72 -4.65 -1.67
C ASN A 417 -14.92 -5.76 -2.37
N VAL A 418 -15.36 -7.02 -2.36
CA VAL A 418 -14.67 -8.11 -3.08
C VAL A 418 -14.68 -7.85 -4.59
N LEU A 419 -15.85 -7.50 -5.14
CA LEU A 419 -15.98 -7.24 -6.57
C LEU A 419 -15.28 -5.94 -6.97
N MET A 420 -15.49 -4.88 -6.18
CA MET A 420 -14.85 -3.58 -6.35
C MET A 420 -13.32 -3.69 -6.35
N ASN A 421 -12.73 -4.31 -5.33
CA ASN A 421 -11.27 -4.49 -5.25
C ASN A 421 -10.74 -5.44 -6.32
N GLY A 422 -11.53 -6.43 -6.73
CA GLY A 422 -11.22 -7.27 -7.88
C GLY A 422 -11.05 -6.46 -9.16
N TYR A 423 -12.03 -5.60 -9.47
CA TYR A 423 -11.99 -4.71 -10.62
C TYR A 423 -10.84 -3.71 -10.56
N LEU A 424 -10.60 -3.09 -9.40
CA LEU A 424 -9.44 -2.20 -9.20
C LEU A 424 -8.11 -2.92 -9.45
N LYS A 425 -7.96 -4.18 -9.02
CA LYS A 425 -6.73 -4.96 -9.19
C LYS A 425 -6.40 -5.23 -10.67
N ILE A 426 -7.41 -5.40 -11.52
CA ILE A 426 -7.24 -5.60 -12.96
C ILE A 426 -7.30 -4.28 -13.76
N GLY A 427 -7.33 -3.13 -13.08
CA GLY A 427 -7.34 -1.80 -13.71
C GLY A 427 -8.69 -1.35 -14.27
N ARG A 428 -9.77 -2.11 -14.07
CA ARG A 428 -11.14 -1.82 -14.53
C ARG A 428 -11.85 -0.86 -13.58
N LEU A 429 -11.42 0.40 -13.59
CA LEU A 429 -11.91 1.41 -12.65
C LEU A 429 -13.40 1.73 -12.83
N GLU A 430 -13.92 1.77 -14.05
CA GLU A 430 -15.30 2.17 -14.32
C GLU A 430 -16.31 1.20 -13.69
N GLU A 431 -16.06 -0.09 -13.82
CA GLU A 431 -16.88 -1.14 -13.22
C GLU A 431 -16.82 -1.08 -11.69
N SER A 432 -15.65 -0.81 -11.12
CA SER A 432 -15.49 -0.58 -9.68
C SER A 432 -16.32 0.63 -9.21
N VAL A 433 -16.32 1.73 -9.98
CA VAL A 433 -17.11 2.94 -9.68
C VAL A 433 -18.60 2.65 -9.72
N ARG A 434 -19.10 1.88 -10.70
CA ARG A 434 -20.52 1.49 -10.77
C ARG A 434 -20.96 0.73 -9.52
N ILE A 435 -20.14 -0.23 -9.07
CA ILE A 435 -20.42 -0.97 -7.84
C ILE A 435 -20.42 -0.02 -6.64
N PHE A 436 -19.41 0.84 -6.51
CA PHE A 436 -19.30 1.81 -5.42
C PHE A 436 -20.51 2.75 -5.36
N GLU A 437 -20.91 3.38 -6.46
CA GLU A 437 -22.06 4.28 -6.52
C GLU A 437 -23.36 3.56 -6.16
N GLY A 438 -23.51 2.30 -6.59
CA GLY A 438 -24.67 1.46 -6.28
C GLY A 438 -24.77 0.97 -4.83
N MET A 439 -23.75 1.18 -3.99
CA MET A 439 -23.78 0.77 -2.58
C MET A 439 -24.63 1.70 -1.70
N VAL A 440 -25.59 1.12 -0.97
CA VAL A 440 -26.46 1.83 -0.01
C VAL A 440 -25.66 2.30 1.21
N GLU A 441 -24.81 1.43 1.76
CA GLU A 441 -23.90 1.75 2.86
C GLU A 441 -22.45 1.61 2.40
N LYS A 442 -21.59 2.55 2.83
CA LYS A 442 -20.16 2.55 2.51
C LYS A 442 -19.39 2.73 3.81
N ASN A 443 -18.46 1.82 4.09
CA ASN A 443 -17.60 1.93 5.28
C ASN A 443 -16.24 2.53 4.90
N VAL A 444 -15.40 2.78 5.92
CA VAL A 444 -14.06 3.37 5.72
C VAL A 444 -13.23 2.58 4.71
N VAL A 445 -13.31 1.24 4.72
CA VAL A 445 -12.56 0.37 3.80
C VAL A 445 -13.03 0.57 2.35
N THR A 446 -14.34 0.67 2.13
CA THR A 446 -14.93 0.93 0.80
C THR A 446 -14.40 2.24 0.23
N TRP A 447 -14.49 3.32 1.01
CA TRP A 447 -14.00 4.64 0.59
C TRP A 447 -12.47 4.65 0.39
N SER A 448 -11.71 4.06 1.32
CA SER A 448 -10.26 3.95 1.25
C SER A 448 -9.78 3.24 -0.02
N SER A 449 -10.43 2.13 -0.36
CA SER A 449 -10.08 1.33 -1.53
C SER A 449 -10.38 2.06 -2.82
N MET A 450 -11.48 2.84 -2.88
CA MET A 450 -11.75 3.69 -4.04
C MET A 450 -10.75 4.83 -4.19
N VAL A 451 -10.37 5.51 -3.10
CA VAL A 451 -9.33 6.55 -3.14
C VAL A 451 -8.03 5.98 -3.69
N ASP A 452 -7.56 4.85 -3.15
CA ASP A 452 -6.37 4.15 -3.64
C ASP A 452 -6.52 3.72 -5.12
N GLY A 453 -7.69 3.21 -5.51
CA GLY A 453 -8.01 2.83 -6.88
C GLY A 453 -7.92 3.99 -7.87
N TYR A 454 -8.53 5.14 -7.56
CA TYR A 454 -8.42 6.34 -8.38
C TYR A 454 -6.98 6.84 -8.46
N CYS A 455 -6.22 6.82 -7.35
CA CYS A 455 -4.82 7.21 -7.31
C CYS A 455 -3.94 6.31 -8.20
N LYS A 456 -4.09 4.99 -8.12
CA LYS A 456 -3.34 4.01 -8.93
C LYS A 456 -3.62 4.13 -10.42
N ASN A 457 -4.83 4.56 -10.78
CA ASN A 457 -5.21 4.83 -12.16
C ASN A 457 -4.90 6.27 -12.61
N GLY A 458 -4.15 7.05 -11.82
CA GLY A 458 -3.72 8.41 -12.16
C GLY A 458 -4.81 9.49 -12.06
N LYS A 459 -6.04 9.13 -11.69
CA LYS A 459 -7.20 10.04 -11.56
C LYS A 459 -7.23 10.70 -10.16
N VAL A 460 -6.13 11.32 -9.77
CA VAL A 460 -5.93 11.86 -8.40
C VAL A 460 -6.91 12.99 -8.05
N GLY A 461 -7.39 13.76 -9.04
CA GLY A 461 -8.44 14.76 -8.82
C GLY A 461 -9.76 14.17 -8.31
N GLU A 462 -10.18 13.03 -8.85
CA GLU A 462 -11.39 12.32 -8.37
C GLU A 462 -11.14 11.64 -7.02
N ALA A 463 -9.94 11.07 -6.84
CA ALA A 463 -9.51 10.55 -5.53
C ALA A 463 -9.60 11.64 -4.45
N ARG A 464 -9.18 12.88 -4.78
CA ARG A 464 -9.23 14.01 -3.86
C ARG A 464 -10.64 14.36 -3.43
N LYS A 465 -11.60 14.37 -4.36
CA LYS A 465 -13.01 14.64 -4.04
C LYS A 465 -13.56 13.61 -3.06
N LEU A 466 -13.29 12.32 -3.29
CA LEU A 466 -13.70 11.27 -2.37
C LEU A 466 -13.02 11.39 -1.02
N PHE A 467 -11.72 11.67 -1.00
CA PHE A 467 -10.95 11.89 0.22
C PHE A 467 -11.50 13.06 1.05
N ASP A 468 -11.87 14.16 0.39
CA ASP A 468 -12.45 15.33 1.05
C ASP A 468 -13.82 14.99 1.66
N LEU A 469 -14.65 14.20 0.99
CA LEU A 469 -15.94 13.72 1.54
C LEU A 469 -15.82 12.83 2.79
N MET A 470 -14.64 12.27 3.06
CA MET A 470 -14.41 11.35 4.19
C MET A 470 -14.14 12.05 5.54
N GLU A 471 -14.36 13.36 5.70
CA GLU A 471 -13.83 14.22 6.81
C GLU A 471 -13.71 13.57 8.19
N GLU A 472 -14.75 12.88 8.70
CA GLU A 472 -14.74 12.28 10.04
C GLU A 472 -14.24 10.82 10.12
N SER A 473 -13.93 10.23 8.96
CA SER A 473 -13.69 8.78 8.80
C SER A 473 -12.35 8.44 8.15
N ARG A 474 -11.52 9.44 7.85
CA ARG A 474 -10.17 9.26 7.31
C ARG A 474 -9.30 8.50 8.30
N ASN A 475 -8.57 7.51 7.78
CA ASN A 475 -7.57 6.75 8.52
C ASN A 475 -6.18 6.95 7.90
N GLU A 476 -5.15 6.47 8.59
CA GLU A 476 -3.75 6.52 8.13
C GLU A 476 -3.57 6.02 6.69
N PHE A 477 -4.27 4.94 6.32
CA PHE A 477 -4.22 4.37 4.97
C PHE A 477 -4.76 5.33 3.90
N THR A 478 -5.87 6.03 4.15
CA THR A 478 -6.42 7.02 3.22
C THR A 478 -5.48 8.20 3.01
N TRP A 479 -4.85 8.69 4.09
CA TRP A 479 -3.83 9.74 3.99
C TRP A 479 -2.63 9.27 3.17
N CYS A 480 -2.12 8.07 3.47
CA CYS A 480 -1.01 7.47 2.73
C CYS A 480 -1.32 7.31 1.25
N SER A 481 -2.49 6.77 0.90
CA SER A 481 -2.90 6.53 -0.49
C SER A 481 -3.03 7.84 -1.27
N MET A 482 -3.59 8.88 -0.64
CA MET A 482 -3.77 10.17 -1.28
C MET A 482 -2.43 10.91 -1.47
N ILE A 483 -1.56 10.89 -0.46
CA ILE A 483 -0.21 11.45 -0.56
C ILE A 483 0.58 10.71 -1.64
N ASP A 484 0.60 9.37 -1.61
CA ASP A 484 1.26 8.53 -2.61
C ASP A 484 0.74 8.80 -4.03
N GLY A 485 -0.57 8.95 -4.20
CA GLY A 485 -1.18 9.33 -5.48
C GLY A 485 -0.70 10.68 -6.00
N TYR A 486 -0.69 11.72 -5.17
CA TYR A 486 -0.15 13.03 -5.55
C TYR A 486 1.33 12.95 -5.92
N MET A 487 2.11 12.25 -5.10
CA MET A 487 3.54 12.08 -5.35
C MET A 487 3.81 11.32 -6.66
N LYS A 488 3.14 10.19 -6.91
CA LYS A 488 3.34 9.39 -8.14
C LYS A 488 2.89 10.10 -9.41
N THR A 489 1.89 10.98 -9.32
CA THR A 489 1.41 11.76 -10.48
C THR A 489 2.15 13.08 -10.71
N GLY A 490 3.15 13.41 -9.88
CA GLY A 490 3.97 14.61 -10.07
C GLY A 490 3.48 15.87 -9.34
N HIS A 491 2.36 15.78 -8.61
CA HIS A 491 1.74 16.89 -7.88
C HIS A 491 2.36 17.02 -6.47
N PHE A 492 3.66 17.26 -6.42
CA PHE A 492 4.43 17.18 -5.16
C PHE A 492 4.05 18.24 -4.14
N GLU A 493 3.76 19.46 -4.59
CA GLU A 493 3.36 20.55 -3.69
C GLU A 493 2.06 20.19 -2.94
N ASP A 494 1.08 19.65 -3.67
CA ASP A 494 -0.17 19.17 -3.09
C ASP A 494 0.07 18.00 -2.13
N GLY A 495 0.96 17.07 -2.50
CA GLY A 495 1.37 15.95 -1.64
C GLY A 495 2.02 16.41 -0.31
N PHE A 496 2.95 17.35 -0.35
CA PHE A 496 3.59 17.92 0.85
C PHE A 496 2.64 18.79 1.68
N GLN A 497 1.74 19.52 1.02
CA GLN A 497 0.71 20.30 1.69
C GLN A 497 -0.26 19.37 2.43
N LEU A 498 -0.65 18.26 1.80
CA LEU A 498 -1.50 17.24 2.41
C LEU A 498 -0.80 16.53 3.58
N PHE A 499 0.48 16.19 3.44
CA PHE A 499 1.28 15.65 4.55
C PHE A 499 1.36 16.65 5.73
N SER A 500 1.54 17.93 5.43
CA SER A 500 1.54 19.00 6.45
C SER A 500 0.17 19.17 7.11
N GLN A 501 -0.91 19.00 6.36
CA GLN A 501 -2.27 18.99 6.89
C GLN A 501 -2.49 17.80 7.83
N MET A 502 -2.14 16.58 7.40
CA MET A 502 -2.21 15.36 8.20
C MET A 502 -1.54 15.56 9.57
N ARG A 503 -0.34 16.16 9.59
CA ARG A 503 0.41 16.44 10.82
C ARG A 503 -0.24 17.46 11.76
N ARG A 504 -1.10 18.34 11.24
CA ARG A 504 -1.83 19.34 12.06
C ARG A 504 -3.11 18.76 12.66
N GLU A 505 -3.69 17.74 12.03
CA GLU A 505 -4.87 17.04 12.53
C GLU A 505 -4.43 16.06 13.63
N SER A 506 -4.67 16.42 14.90
CA SER A 506 -4.09 15.78 16.11
C SER A 506 -4.50 14.33 16.40
N GLN A 507 -5.10 13.62 15.46
CA GLN A 507 -5.67 12.27 15.64
C GLN A 507 -4.96 11.18 14.82
N VAL A 508 -4.03 11.52 13.92
CA VAL A 508 -3.36 10.56 13.03
C VAL A 508 -1.88 10.44 13.40
N GLU A 509 -1.44 9.25 13.81
CA GLU A 509 -0.02 8.98 14.05
C GLU A 509 0.74 8.90 12.72
N ILE A 510 2.00 9.36 12.73
CA ILE A 510 2.84 9.30 11.54
C ILE A 510 3.45 7.90 11.46
N GLU A 511 2.89 7.07 10.61
CA GLU A 511 3.44 5.74 10.32
C GLU A 511 4.70 5.82 9.43
N PRO A 512 5.68 4.92 9.62
CA PRO A 512 6.86 4.79 8.76
C PRO A 512 6.56 4.72 7.27
N THR A 513 5.47 4.07 6.88
CA THR A 513 5.05 3.88 5.47
C THR A 513 4.89 5.22 4.73
N ILE A 514 4.26 6.22 5.35
CA ILE A 514 4.07 7.55 4.76
C ILE A 514 5.41 8.26 4.56
N LEU A 515 6.32 8.14 5.54
CA LEU A 515 7.65 8.72 5.45
C LEU A 515 8.47 8.08 4.32
N THR A 516 8.33 6.76 4.11
CA THR A 516 9.00 6.08 2.99
C THR A 516 8.49 6.53 1.63
N VAL A 517 7.17 6.76 1.46
CA VAL A 517 6.59 7.34 0.24
C VAL A 517 7.18 8.72 -0.04
N ILE A 518 7.31 9.55 1.01
CA ILE A 518 7.89 10.89 0.88
C ILE A 518 9.38 10.81 0.52
N PHE A 519 10.16 9.92 1.14
CA PHE A 519 11.58 9.73 0.79
C PHE A 519 11.77 9.22 -0.64
N GLU A 520 10.96 8.27 -1.09
CA GLU A 520 11.00 7.78 -2.46
C GLU A 520 10.80 8.94 -3.44
N SER A 521 9.78 9.75 -3.18
CA SER A 521 9.39 10.91 -3.99
C SER A 521 10.48 11.96 -3.98
N CYS A 522 10.95 12.38 -2.81
CA CYS A 522 12.07 13.30 -2.64
C CYS A 522 13.28 12.87 -3.49
N GLY A 523 13.68 11.60 -3.35
CA GLY A 523 14.81 11.03 -4.08
C GLY A 523 14.60 11.01 -5.59
N ARG A 524 13.39 10.70 -6.08
CA ARG A 524 13.09 10.65 -7.52
C ARG A 524 13.12 12.03 -8.20
N ILE A 525 12.75 13.08 -7.48
CA ILE A 525 12.60 14.44 -8.04
C ILE A 525 13.84 15.29 -7.79
N GLY A 526 14.67 14.91 -6.81
CA GLY A 526 15.79 15.74 -6.36
C GLY A 526 15.40 16.83 -5.35
N ARG A 527 14.31 16.65 -4.58
CA ARG A 527 13.89 17.58 -3.51
C ARG A 527 14.76 17.42 -2.25
N TYR A 528 16.02 17.84 -2.36
CA TYR A 528 17.04 17.64 -1.32
C TYR A 528 16.68 18.26 0.03
N LYS A 529 16.17 19.50 0.03
CA LYS A 529 15.89 20.24 1.27
C LYS A 529 14.77 19.59 2.06
N GLU A 530 13.69 19.25 1.38
CA GLU A 530 12.51 18.59 1.93
C GLU A 530 12.88 17.18 2.42
N GLY A 531 13.67 16.43 1.66
CA GLY A 531 14.21 15.13 2.09
C GLY A 531 14.99 15.21 3.40
N CYS A 532 15.89 16.19 3.53
CA CYS A 532 16.64 16.42 4.78
C CYS A 532 15.74 16.83 5.96
N GLN A 533 14.68 17.61 5.73
CA GLN A 533 13.72 17.96 6.78
C GLN A 533 12.93 16.75 7.27
N VAL A 534 12.51 15.87 6.35
CA VAL A 534 11.81 14.63 6.68
C VAL A 534 12.74 13.66 7.41
N HIS A 535 14.03 13.59 7.04
CA HIS A 535 15.03 12.83 7.81
C HIS A 535 15.20 13.39 9.22
N GLY A 536 15.23 14.71 9.41
CA GLY A 536 15.23 15.32 10.75
C GLY A 536 13.98 14.96 11.56
N LEU A 537 12.81 14.86 10.92
CA LEU A 537 11.57 14.40 11.54
C LEU A 537 11.66 12.93 11.97
N VAL A 538 12.28 12.06 11.16
CA VAL A 538 12.52 10.65 11.51
C VAL A 538 13.32 10.53 12.80
N SER A 539 14.41 11.30 12.94
CA SER A 539 15.21 11.33 14.17
C SER A 539 14.39 11.83 15.36
N GLN A 540 13.53 12.84 15.17
CA GLN A 540 12.65 13.34 16.23
C GLN A 540 11.62 12.31 16.70
N LEU A 541 11.08 11.50 15.78
CA LEU A 541 10.08 10.47 16.06
C LEU A 541 10.70 9.18 16.64
N GLY A 542 12.04 9.06 16.65
CA GLY A 542 12.74 7.89 17.18
C GLY A 542 12.75 6.68 16.25
N PHE A 543 12.49 6.86 14.95
CA PHE A 543 12.52 5.77 13.95
C PHE A 543 13.92 5.53 13.36
N GLU A 544 14.97 6.11 13.95
CA GLU A 544 16.35 6.06 13.46
C GLU A 544 16.99 4.66 13.45
N PHE A 545 16.41 3.70 14.18
CA PHE A 545 16.86 2.30 14.23
C PHE A 545 16.00 1.34 13.39
N ASP A 546 14.97 1.83 12.72
CA ASP A 546 14.13 1.01 11.86
C ASP A 546 14.86 0.69 10.53
N VAL A 547 15.07 -0.60 10.25
CA VAL A 547 15.81 -1.06 9.06
C VAL A 547 15.11 -0.65 7.76
N PHE A 548 13.78 -0.74 7.72
CA PHE A 548 12.98 -0.38 6.54
C PHE A 548 13.05 1.13 6.25
N MET A 549 13.03 1.95 7.29
CA MET A 549 13.21 3.39 7.18
C MET A 549 14.66 3.76 6.80
N GLY A 550 15.65 3.11 7.41
CA GLY A 550 17.06 3.27 7.06
C GLY A 550 17.33 2.99 5.58
N ASN A 551 16.75 1.93 5.03
CA ASN A 551 16.83 1.59 3.61
C ASN A 551 16.26 2.70 2.70
N SER A 552 15.11 3.27 3.09
CA SER A 552 14.47 4.35 2.35
C SER A 552 15.30 5.64 2.34
N ILE A 553 15.95 5.98 3.46
CA ILE A 553 16.80 7.17 3.57
C ILE A 553 18.13 6.97 2.82
N ILE A 554 18.73 5.78 2.89
CA ILE A 554 19.92 5.42 2.09
C ILE A 554 19.61 5.58 0.60
N ALA A 555 18.47 5.05 0.13
CA ALA A 555 18.05 5.17 -1.25
C ALA A 555 17.83 6.64 -1.66
N MET A 556 17.23 7.45 -0.80
CA MET A 556 17.04 8.88 -1.02
C MET A 556 18.38 9.62 -1.17
N TYR A 557 19.31 9.49 -0.21
CA TYR A 557 20.63 10.16 -0.31
C TYR A 557 21.45 9.65 -1.49
N SER A 558 21.34 8.37 -1.81
CA SER A 558 21.98 7.77 -3.00
C SER A 558 21.49 8.43 -4.28
N ARG A 559 20.17 8.67 -4.42
CA ARG A 559 19.60 9.38 -5.58
C ARG A 559 19.98 10.87 -5.62
N PHE A 560 20.26 11.49 -4.49
CA PHE A 560 20.83 12.84 -4.45
C PHE A 560 22.32 12.91 -4.83
N GLY A 561 22.97 11.76 -5.05
CA GLY A 561 24.42 11.69 -5.25
C GLY A 561 25.23 11.85 -3.94
N CYS A 562 24.56 11.95 -2.79
CA CYS A 562 25.17 12.10 -1.46
C CYS A 562 25.56 10.74 -0.86
N VAL A 563 26.32 9.93 -1.62
CA VAL A 563 26.67 8.55 -1.23
C VAL A 563 27.44 8.48 0.10
N ASN A 564 28.18 9.54 0.45
CA ASN A 564 28.88 9.60 1.74
C ASN A 564 27.93 9.69 2.93
N GLU A 565 26.82 10.44 2.81
CA GLU A 565 25.77 10.52 3.84
C GLU A 565 25.03 9.19 3.94
N ALA A 566 24.71 8.58 2.80
CA ALA A 566 24.13 7.24 2.73
C ALA A 566 25.03 6.20 3.43
N ARG A 567 26.35 6.27 3.22
CA ARG A 567 27.34 5.41 3.89
C ARG A 567 27.41 5.66 5.39
N HIS A 568 27.32 6.92 5.83
CA HIS A 568 27.32 7.27 7.25
C HIS A 568 26.11 6.66 7.94
N LEU A 569 24.92 6.85 7.38
CA LEU A 569 23.69 6.25 7.89
C LEU A 569 23.78 4.72 7.92
N PHE A 570 24.24 4.10 6.83
CA PHE A 570 24.43 2.66 6.77
C PHE A 570 25.33 2.14 7.91
N LYS A 571 26.40 2.86 8.25
CA LYS A 571 27.26 2.49 9.39
C LYS A 571 26.55 2.60 10.74
N MET A 572 25.64 3.56 10.91
CA MET A 572 24.89 3.77 12.15
C MET A 572 23.79 2.72 12.39
N MET A 573 23.26 2.08 11.33
CA MET A 573 22.23 1.05 11.46
C MET A 573 22.73 -0.14 12.29
N SER A 574 21.95 -0.56 13.30
CA SER A 574 22.26 -1.70 14.16
C SER A 574 22.18 -3.03 13.41
N GLU A 575 21.13 -3.20 12.62
CA GLU A 575 20.90 -4.34 11.73
C GLU A 575 20.92 -3.87 10.27
N LYS A 576 21.43 -4.71 9.38
CA LYS A 576 21.51 -4.45 7.94
C LYS A 576 20.99 -5.67 7.23
N ASP A 577 19.94 -5.51 6.45
CA ASP A 577 19.44 -6.56 5.59
C ASP A 577 20.07 -6.43 4.19
N ILE A 578 19.75 -7.38 3.32
CA ILE A 578 20.22 -7.39 1.94
C ILE A 578 19.81 -6.12 1.17
N VAL A 579 18.67 -5.53 1.52
CA VAL A 579 18.14 -4.31 0.92
C VAL A 579 18.98 -3.09 1.33
N SER A 580 19.49 -3.03 2.56
CA SER A 580 20.43 -1.99 3.02
C SER A 580 21.70 -1.98 2.17
N TRP A 581 22.28 -3.16 1.93
CA TRP A 581 23.50 -3.32 1.12
C TRP A 581 23.23 -2.96 -0.35
N ASN A 582 22.16 -3.51 -0.93
CA ASN A 582 21.77 -3.23 -2.32
C ASN A 582 21.52 -1.74 -2.55
N SER A 583 20.86 -1.04 -1.62
CA SER A 583 20.60 0.40 -1.70
C SER A 583 21.88 1.22 -1.71
N LEU A 584 22.88 0.84 -0.90
CA LEU A 584 24.17 1.53 -0.86
C LEU A 584 25.02 1.23 -2.10
N ILE A 585 25.09 -0.03 -2.55
CA ILE A 585 25.77 -0.43 -3.78
C ILE A 585 25.20 0.33 -4.98
N TYR A 586 23.87 0.40 -5.08
CA TYR A 586 23.19 1.20 -6.09
C TYR A 586 23.65 2.67 -6.05
N GLY A 587 23.74 3.29 -4.85
CA GLY A 587 24.25 4.65 -4.70
C GLY A 587 25.67 4.83 -5.23
N TYR A 588 26.59 3.92 -4.90
CA TYR A 588 27.95 3.93 -5.43
C TYR A 588 28.00 3.77 -6.96
N VAL A 589 27.16 2.88 -7.52
CA VAL A 589 27.03 2.69 -8.97
C VAL A 589 26.55 3.96 -9.65
N GLN A 590 25.51 4.62 -9.13
CA GLN A 590 24.99 5.88 -9.68
C GLN A 590 26.02 7.02 -9.59
N ALA A 591 26.83 7.05 -8.54
CA ALA A 591 27.95 7.99 -8.41
C ALA A 591 29.17 7.64 -9.29
N GLY A 592 29.11 6.57 -10.08
CA GLY A 592 30.22 6.11 -10.94
C GLY A 592 31.42 5.51 -10.18
N ARG A 593 31.28 5.27 -8.88
CA ARG A 593 32.32 4.74 -7.98
C ARG A 593 32.26 3.21 -7.92
N LEU A 594 32.46 2.57 -9.09
CA LEU A 594 32.21 1.13 -9.27
C LEU A 594 33.11 0.22 -8.44
N GLU A 595 34.36 0.59 -8.19
CA GLU A 595 35.27 -0.24 -7.39
C GLU A 595 34.82 -0.32 -5.93
N GLU A 596 34.35 0.78 -5.34
CA GLU A 596 33.78 0.75 -3.99
C GLU A 596 32.44 0.02 -3.92
N ALA A 597 31.65 0.07 -5.00
CA ALA A 597 30.44 -0.76 -5.12
C ALA A 597 30.79 -2.25 -5.12
N TYR A 598 31.84 -2.64 -5.87
CA TYR A 598 32.33 -4.01 -5.92
C TYR A 598 32.92 -4.47 -4.57
N ASP A 599 33.69 -3.62 -3.89
CA ASP A 599 34.20 -3.91 -2.54
C ASP A 599 33.09 -4.14 -1.51
N LEU A 600 31.98 -3.40 -1.60
CA LEU A 600 30.81 -3.61 -0.75
C LEU A 600 30.09 -4.91 -1.08
N PHE A 601 29.93 -5.19 -2.37
CA PHE A 601 29.33 -6.44 -2.84
C PHE A 601 30.11 -7.66 -2.36
N GLU A 602 31.43 -7.66 -2.47
CA GLU A 602 32.28 -8.76 -1.97
C GLU A 602 32.08 -8.99 -0.46
N LYS A 603 31.93 -7.93 0.33
CA LYS A 603 31.68 -7.98 1.78
C LYS A 603 30.29 -8.50 2.19
N MET A 604 29.35 -8.63 1.26
CA MET A 604 28.02 -9.16 1.58
C MET A 604 28.08 -10.66 1.87
N ASP A 605 27.59 -11.07 3.04
CA ASP A 605 27.49 -12.47 3.44
C ASP A 605 26.55 -13.27 2.53
N THR A 606 25.46 -12.64 2.08
CA THR A 606 24.48 -13.21 1.14
C THR A 606 24.20 -12.21 0.03
N LYS A 607 24.10 -12.70 -1.20
CA LYS A 607 23.90 -11.91 -2.42
C LYS A 607 22.66 -12.44 -3.13
N ASP A 608 21.71 -11.55 -3.45
CA ASP A 608 20.50 -11.89 -4.19
C ASP A 608 20.63 -11.44 -5.64
N SER A 609 19.63 -11.78 -6.46
CA SER A 609 19.58 -11.37 -7.87
C SER A 609 19.82 -9.85 -8.01
N VAL A 610 19.22 -9.04 -7.14
CA VAL A 610 19.34 -7.57 -7.15
C VAL A 610 20.78 -7.11 -6.92
N SER A 611 21.53 -7.74 -6.01
CA SER A 611 22.95 -7.43 -5.78
C SER A 611 23.78 -7.60 -7.06
N TRP A 612 23.60 -8.73 -7.76
CA TRP A 612 24.34 -9.06 -8.98
C TRP A 612 23.93 -8.14 -10.15
N THR A 613 22.62 -7.98 -10.37
CA THR A 613 22.10 -7.17 -11.49
C THR A 613 22.47 -5.70 -11.36
N THR A 614 22.53 -5.16 -10.14
CA THR A 614 22.93 -3.77 -9.89
C THR A 614 24.37 -3.52 -10.33
N LEU A 615 25.29 -4.43 -10.02
CA LEU A 615 26.68 -4.33 -10.48
C LEU A 615 26.82 -4.54 -11.99
N ILE A 616 26.14 -5.55 -12.55
CA ILE A 616 26.14 -5.79 -14.01
C ILE A 616 25.68 -4.53 -14.75
N THR A 617 24.59 -3.90 -14.29
CA THR A 617 24.10 -2.64 -14.86
C THR A 617 25.13 -1.52 -14.71
N GLY A 618 25.77 -1.41 -13.54
CA GLY A 618 26.80 -0.40 -13.27
C GLY A 618 28.03 -0.51 -14.17
N PHE A 619 28.59 -1.71 -14.32
CA PHE A 619 29.71 -1.97 -15.22
C PHE A 619 29.29 -1.80 -16.69
N SER A 620 28.06 -2.15 -17.03
CA SER A 620 27.53 -1.97 -18.38
C SER A 620 27.43 -0.50 -18.75
N ASN A 621 27.00 0.38 -17.83
CA ASN A 621 26.92 1.82 -18.07
C ASN A 621 28.30 2.48 -18.31
N LYS A 622 29.39 1.78 -17.99
CA LYS A 622 30.78 2.20 -18.29
C LYS A 622 31.38 1.50 -19.51
N GLY A 623 30.60 0.68 -20.22
CA GLY A 623 31.09 -0.10 -21.36
C GLY A 623 32.04 -1.24 -20.99
N LEU A 624 32.12 -1.63 -19.72
CA LEU A 624 33.01 -2.70 -19.24
C LEU A 624 32.35 -4.08 -19.41
N THR A 625 32.04 -4.45 -20.65
CA THR A 625 31.21 -5.62 -20.97
C THR A 625 31.82 -6.95 -20.55
N GLU A 626 33.16 -7.08 -20.53
CA GLU A 626 33.83 -8.28 -20.02
C GLU A 626 33.58 -8.53 -18.53
N LYS A 627 33.61 -7.46 -17.70
CA LYS A 627 33.28 -7.56 -16.27
C LYS A 627 31.81 -7.96 -16.09
N CYS A 628 30.90 -7.45 -16.92
CA CYS A 628 29.49 -7.83 -16.90
C CYS A 628 29.29 -9.33 -17.17
N ILE A 629 29.94 -9.87 -18.21
CA ILE A 629 29.87 -11.29 -18.56
C ILE A 629 30.42 -12.15 -17.41
N LYS A 630 31.55 -11.74 -16.81
CA LYS A 630 32.14 -12.44 -15.67
C LYS A 630 31.17 -12.51 -14.49
N LEU A 631 30.63 -11.37 -14.05
CA LEU A 631 29.65 -11.33 -12.97
C LEU A 631 28.40 -12.17 -13.27
N PHE A 632 27.90 -12.11 -14.49
CA PHE A 632 26.77 -12.92 -14.93
C PHE A 632 27.07 -14.43 -14.87
N SER A 633 28.31 -14.82 -15.20
CA SER A 633 28.75 -16.21 -15.14
C SER A 633 28.90 -16.73 -13.70
N GLU A 634 29.26 -15.87 -12.75
CA GLU A 634 29.42 -16.19 -11.33
C GLU A 634 28.07 -16.24 -10.56
N MET A 635 27.02 -15.65 -11.15
CA MET A 635 25.68 -15.62 -10.55
C MET A 635 25.09 -17.05 -10.41
N PRO A 636 24.67 -17.47 -9.18
CA PRO A 636 24.19 -18.84 -8.92
C PRO A 636 22.88 -19.20 -9.64
N GLU A 637 21.91 -18.29 -9.60
CA GLU A 637 20.62 -18.41 -10.28
C GLU A 637 20.44 -17.22 -11.22
N ARG A 638 20.13 -17.47 -12.49
CA ARG A 638 20.01 -16.44 -13.53
C ARG A 638 18.54 -16.33 -13.95
N ASP A 639 17.82 -15.45 -13.28
CA ASP A 639 16.43 -15.12 -13.61
C ASP A 639 16.32 -14.24 -14.87
N ASP A 640 15.10 -14.02 -15.35
CA ASP A 640 14.83 -13.21 -16.54
C ASP A 640 15.33 -11.76 -16.39
N VAL A 641 15.37 -11.23 -15.17
CA VAL A 641 15.88 -9.88 -14.86
C VAL A 641 17.39 -9.81 -15.11
N ALA A 642 18.17 -10.79 -14.68
CA ALA A 642 19.60 -10.84 -14.93
C ALA A 642 19.94 -10.94 -16.41
N TRP A 643 19.24 -11.80 -17.16
CA TRP A 643 19.39 -11.88 -18.62
C TRP A 643 19.06 -10.53 -19.28
N THR A 644 17.98 -9.89 -18.85
CA THR A 644 17.56 -8.58 -19.36
C THR A 644 18.62 -7.52 -19.09
N ALA A 645 19.14 -7.41 -17.86
CA ALA A 645 20.17 -6.43 -17.51
C ALA A 645 21.42 -6.56 -18.39
N LEU A 646 21.87 -7.80 -18.66
CA LEU A 646 23.00 -8.06 -19.54
C LEU A 646 22.70 -7.70 -21.01
N ILE A 647 21.54 -8.11 -21.53
CA ILE A 647 21.12 -7.83 -22.92
C ILE A 647 20.96 -6.32 -23.13
N SER A 648 20.19 -5.63 -22.29
CA SER A 648 20.02 -4.17 -22.33
C SER A 648 21.36 -3.46 -22.22
N GLY A 649 22.28 -4.02 -21.42
CA GLY A 649 23.64 -3.54 -21.30
C GLY A 649 24.43 -3.54 -22.61
N PHE A 650 24.37 -4.64 -23.36
CA PHE A 650 24.97 -4.71 -24.70
C PHE A 650 24.29 -3.75 -25.68
N VAL A 651 22.96 -3.63 -25.64
CA VAL A 651 22.22 -2.69 -26.49
C VAL A 651 22.66 -1.24 -26.24
N ASN A 652 22.76 -0.84 -24.98
CA ASN A 652 23.14 0.52 -24.59
C ASN A 652 24.59 0.87 -24.97
N ASN A 653 25.46 -0.14 -25.12
CA ASN A 653 26.84 0.02 -25.58
C ASN A 653 26.99 -0.16 -27.11
N GLU A 654 25.89 -0.15 -27.86
CA GLU A 654 25.85 -0.34 -29.32
C GLU A 654 26.40 -1.70 -29.81
N GLU A 655 26.56 -2.68 -28.90
CA GLU A 655 27.01 -4.04 -29.21
C GLU A 655 25.81 -4.95 -29.57
N HIS A 656 24.99 -4.52 -30.54
CA HIS A 656 23.71 -5.14 -30.88
C HIS A 656 23.82 -6.62 -31.28
N GLU A 657 24.88 -7.02 -31.98
CA GLU A 657 25.12 -8.44 -32.34
C GLU A 657 25.25 -9.33 -31.10
N LYS A 658 26.00 -8.88 -30.10
CA LYS A 658 26.15 -9.61 -28.84
C LYS A 658 24.83 -9.65 -28.08
N ALA A 659 24.07 -8.56 -28.07
CA ALA A 659 22.74 -8.52 -27.44
C ALA A 659 21.80 -9.58 -28.03
N VAL A 660 21.76 -9.72 -29.37
CA VAL A 660 20.97 -10.76 -30.05
C VAL A 660 21.49 -12.16 -29.71
N CYS A 661 22.80 -12.37 -29.67
CA CYS A 661 23.38 -13.66 -29.29
C CYS A 661 22.97 -14.09 -27.87
N TRP A 662 23.06 -13.17 -26.90
CA TRP A 662 22.66 -13.41 -25.52
C TRP A 662 21.14 -13.62 -25.38
N PHE A 663 20.33 -12.91 -26.17
CA PHE A 663 18.91 -13.17 -26.26
C PHE A 663 18.58 -14.58 -26.78
N LEU A 664 19.24 -15.03 -27.85
CA LEU A 664 19.08 -16.38 -28.35
C LEU A 664 19.52 -17.43 -27.33
N GLN A 665 20.55 -17.14 -26.52
CA GLN A 665 20.95 -18.00 -25.40
C GLN A 665 19.89 -18.02 -24.29
N MET A 666 19.26 -16.89 -23.96
CA MET A 666 18.15 -16.83 -22.99
C MET A 666 17.01 -17.78 -23.40
N ILE A 667 16.58 -17.71 -24.68
CA ILE A 667 15.55 -18.59 -25.24
C ILE A 667 15.97 -20.06 -25.21
N ARG A 668 17.22 -20.36 -25.58
CA ARG A 668 17.77 -21.73 -25.55
C ARG A 668 17.79 -22.33 -24.14
N ASN A 669 17.99 -21.51 -23.11
CA ASN A 669 17.90 -21.92 -21.71
C ASN A 669 16.44 -21.98 -21.20
N SER A 670 15.45 -21.86 -22.09
CA SER A 670 14.02 -21.88 -21.74
C SER A 670 13.60 -20.81 -20.72
N ILE A 671 14.35 -19.69 -20.67
CA ILE A 671 13.98 -18.53 -19.87
C ILE A 671 13.06 -17.65 -20.72
N ARG A 672 11.85 -17.39 -20.21
CA ARG A 672 10.85 -16.55 -20.91
C ARG A 672 11.32 -15.09 -20.90
N PRO A 673 11.43 -14.41 -22.06
CA PRO A 673 11.70 -12.97 -22.10
C PRO A 673 10.62 -12.19 -21.38
N ASN A 674 11.01 -11.12 -20.70
CA ASN A 674 10.07 -10.17 -20.12
C ASN A 674 9.86 -8.96 -21.06
N PRO A 675 8.86 -8.09 -20.80
CA PRO A 675 8.57 -6.94 -21.66
C PRO A 675 9.78 -5.99 -21.85
N LEU A 676 10.63 -5.86 -20.83
CA LEU A 676 11.83 -5.02 -20.89
C LEU A 676 12.92 -5.63 -21.79
N THR A 677 13.04 -6.96 -21.83
CA THR A 677 13.92 -7.66 -22.78
C THR A 677 13.53 -7.31 -24.22
N LEU A 678 12.24 -7.44 -24.55
CA LEU A 678 11.74 -7.16 -25.90
C LEU A 678 11.85 -5.67 -26.24
N SER A 679 11.51 -4.78 -25.31
CA SER A 679 11.66 -3.33 -25.47
C SER A 679 13.13 -2.94 -25.76
N SER A 680 14.09 -3.53 -25.05
CA SER A 680 15.52 -3.28 -25.26
C SER A 680 16.00 -3.83 -26.61
N LEU A 681 15.53 -4.99 -27.04
CA LEU A 681 15.87 -5.53 -28.36
C LEU A 681 15.23 -4.73 -29.49
N LEU A 682 14.02 -4.20 -29.28
CA LEU A 682 13.37 -3.30 -30.22
C LEU A 682 14.13 -1.98 -30.34
N SER A 683 14.66 -1.42 -29.24
CA SER A 683 15.52 -0.24 -29.33
C SER A 683 16.83 -0.52 -30.07
N ALA A 684 17.38 -1.75 -30.00
CA ALA A 684 18.50 -2.17 -30.85
C ALA A 684 18.12 -2.28 -32.33
N SER A 685 16.89 -2.74 -32.63
CA SER A 685 16.38 -2.85 -34.02
C SER A 685 16.14 -1.50 -34.70
N ALA A 686 16.20 -0.41 -33.93
CA ALA A 686 16.22 0.96 -34.45
C ALA A 686 17.54 1.34 -35.14
N SER A 687 18.62 0.57 -34.94
CA SER A 687 19.84 0.71 -35.72
C SER A 687 19.65 0.07 -37.09
N SER A 688 20.09 0.75 -38.15
CA SER A 688 19.72 0.40 -39.54
C SER A 688 20.25 -0.98 -40.01
N ALA A 689 21.12 -1.64 -39.23
CA ALA A 689 21.64 -2.99 -39.49
C ALA A 689 20.66 -4.13 -39.08
N PHE A 690 19.66 -3.85 -38.23
CA PHE A 690 18.79 -4.89 -37.62
C PHE A 690 17.30 -4.70 -37.91
N LEU A 691 16.94 -3.99 -38.98
CA LEU A 691 15.55 -3.59 -39.25
C LEU A 691 14.57 -4.79 -39.38
N SER A 692 15.01 -5.91 -39.96
CA SER A 692 14.20 -7.14 -40.08
C SER A 692 14.00 -7.86 -38.75
N PHE A 693 14.91 -7.67 -37.80
CA PHE A 693 14.84 -8.26 -36.47
C PHE A 693 13.69 -7.67 -35.64
N GLY A 694 13.41 -6.37 -35.79
CA GLY A 694 12.28 -5.73 -35.09
C GLY A 694 10.92 -6.35 -35.39
N LEU A 695 10.69 -6.78 -36.65
CA LEU A 695 9.47 -7.51 -37.03
C LEU A 695 9.42 -8.93 -36.45
N GLN A 696 10.57 -9.60 -36.34
CA GLN A 696 10.64 -10.90 -35.68
C GLN A 696 10.31 -10.79 -34.19
N ILE A 697 10.82 -9.74 -33.54
CA ILE A 697 10.48 -9.42 -32.15
C ILE A 697 8.99 -9.05 -32.01
N HIS A 698 8.39 -8.36 -32.98
CA HIS A 698 6.95 -8.11 -33.00
C HIS A 698 6.14 -9.41 -33.05
N ALA A 699 6.45 -10.30 -33.99
CA ALA A 699 5.79 -11.61 -34.07
C ALA A 699 6.00 -12.44 -32.79
N LEU A 700 7.16 -12.32 -32.14
CA LEU A 700 7.43 -12.97 -30.87
C LEU A 700 6.60 -12.37 -29.73
N ALA A 701 6.46 -11.05 -29.65
CA ALA A 701 5.65 -10.39 -28.61
C ALA A 701 4.20 -10.89 -28.65
N PHE A 702 3.62 -11.01 -29.84
CA PHE A 702 2.28 -11.59 -30.03
C PHE A 702 2.21 -13.05 -29.58
N LYS A 703 3.22 -13.87 -29.91
CA LYS A 703 3.29 -15.27 -29.46
C LYS A 703 3.44 -15.41 -27.94
N LEU A 704 3.99 -14.40 -27.28
CA LEU A 704 4.19 -14.38 -25.84
C LEU A 704 3.05 -13.68 -25.08
N ASP A 705 1.98 -13.26 -25.77
CA ASP A 705 0.84 -12.52 -25.18
C ASP A 705 1.31 -11.21 -24.50
N MET A 706 2.19 -10.48 -25.18
CA MET A 706 2.83 -9.23 -24.71
C MET A 706 2.52 -8.03 -25.59
N GLU A 707 1.61 -8.14 -26.56
CA GLU A 707 1.25 -7.07 -27.49
C GLU A 707 0.56 -5.87 -26.83
N HIS A 708 -0.02 -6.07 -25.64
CA HIS A 708 -0.70 -5.04 -24.85
C HIS A 708 0.20 -4.45 -23.75
N GLU A 709 1.44 -4.93 -23.62
CA GLU A 709 2.40 -4.38 -22.65
C GLU A 709 2.89 -3.00 -23.11
N LEU A 710 2.63 -1.98 -22.28
CA LEU A 710 2.87 -0.57 -22.63
C LEU A 710 4.33 -0.27 -23.05
N SER A 711 5.30 -0.92 -22.39
CA SER A 711 6.73 -0.76 -22.71
C SER A 711 7.07 -1.29 -24.11
N VAL A 712 6.45 -2.41 -24.50
CA VAL A 712 6.61 -3.04 -25.82
C VAL A 712 5.90 -2.19 -26.88
N GLN A 713 4.67 -1.75 -26.61
CA GLN A 713 3.91 -0.85 -27.51
C GLN A 713 4.65 0.46 -27.79
N ASN A 714 5.20 1.12 -26.76
CA ASN A 714 6.01 2.33 -26.93
C ASN A 714 7.26 2.07 -27.79
N SER A 715 7.88 0.90 -27.63
CA SER A 715 9.04 0.50 -28.42
C SER A 715 8.66 0.23 -29.89
N PHE A 716 7.50 -0.38 -30.16
CA PHE A 716 6.98 -0.54 -31.52
C PHE A 716 6.70 0.80 -32.19
N VAL A 717 6.11 1.77 -31.50
CA VAL A 717 5.92 3.13 -32.04
C VAL A 717 7.27 3.70 -32.51
N SER A 718 8.32 3.56 -31.71
CA SER A 718 9.67 4.03 -32.07
C SER A 718 10.24 3.29 -33.29
N VAL A 719 10.13 1.96 -33.34
CA VAL A 719 10.64 1.13 -34.44
C VAL A 719 9.93 1.44 -35.75
N TYR A 720 8.59 1.50 -35.75
CA TYR A 720 7.82 1.84 -36.96
C TYR A 720 8.10 3.26 -37.44
N SER A 721 8.22 4.22 -36.51
CA SER A 721 8.56 5.61 -36.83
C SER A 721 9.94 5.71 -37.49
N LYS A 722 10.96 5.06 -36.94
CA LYS A 722 12.33 5.10 -37.50
C LYS A 722 12.47 4.36 -38.84
N ARG A 723 11.56 3.42 -39.12
CA ARG A 723 11.45 2.78 -40.43
C ARG A 723 10.73 3.65 -41.47
N GLY A 724 10.19 4.80 -41.07
CA GLY A 724 9.39 5.68 -41.93
C GLY A 724 7.93 5.25 -42.09
N SER A 725 7.48 4.15 -41.45
CA SER A 725 6.07 3.77 -41.44
C SER A 725 5.34 4.49 -40.31
N VAL A 726 5.19 5.80 -40.46
CA VAL A 726 4.55 6.66 -39.44
C VAL A 726 3.07 6.27 -39.24
N ASP A 727 2.39 5.83 -40.29
CA ASP A 727 1.00 5.35 -40.20
C ASP A 727 0.88 4.12 -39.29
N ASP A 728 1.77 3.15 -39.41
CA ASP A 728 1.75 1.97 -38.54
C ASP A 728 2.16 2.32 -37.11
N ALA A 729 3.13 3.23 -36.94
CA ALA A 729 3.46 3.77 -35.62
C ALA A 729 2.24 4.42 -34.95
N TYR A 730 1.47 5.21 -35.71
CA TYR A 730 0.27 5.88 -35.21
C TYR A 730 -0.88 4.90 -34.93
N LYS A 731 -1.02 3.82 -35.72
CA LYS A 731 -1.97 2.72 -35.41
C LYS A 731 -1.64 2.04 -34.10
N VAL A 732 -0.35 1.73 -33.86
CA VAL A 732 0.08 1.14 -32.60
C VAL A 732 -0.20 2.12 -31.45
N PHE A 733 0.15 3.40 -31.60
CA PHE A 733 -0.14 4.43 -30.59
C PHE A 733 -1.63 4.52 -30.26
N LYS A 734 -2.51 4.48 -31.27
CA LYS A 734 -3.97 4.48 -31.07
C LYS A 734 -4.51 3.22 -30.38
N SER A 735 -3.80 2.10 -30.47
CA SER A 735 -4.18 0.85 -29.79
C SER A 735 -3.82 0.83 -28.30
N ILE A 736 -3.07 1.82 -27.80
CA ILE A 736 -2.71 1.93 -26.39
C ILE A 736 -3.94 2.38 -25.59
N ALA A 737 -4.43 1.54 -24.68
CA ALA A 737 -5.61 1.82 -23.89
C ALA A 737 -5.45 3.03 -22.95
N THR A 738 -4.29 3.13 -22.30
CA THR A 738 -3.94 4.22 -21.38
C THR A 738 -2.54 4.76 -21.71
N PRO A 739 -2.41 5.65 -22.71
CA PRO A 739 -1.11 6.21 -23.09
C PRO A 739 -0.57 7.07 -21.95
N ASN A 740 0.74 6.97 -21.70
CA ASN A 740 1.43 7.82 -20.75
C ASN A 740 2.31 8.85 -21.49
N ILE A 741 3.01 9.72 -20.75
CA ILE A 741 3.88 10.73 -21.35
C ILE A 741 4.98 10.12 -22.25
N VAL A 742 5.43 8.90 -21.98
CA VAL A 742 6.42 8.19 -22.81
C VAL A 742 5.81 7.75 -24.13
N SER A 743 4.55 7.30 -24.14
CA SER A 743 3.80 6.98 -25.36
C SER A 743 3.66 8.21 -26.26
N PHE A 744 3.24 9.35 -25.69
CA PHE A 744 3.14 10.61 -26.41
C PHE A 744 4.52 11.06 -26.93
N ASN A 745 5.55 11.06 -26.09
CA ASN A 745 6.90 11.45 -26.51
C ASN A 745 7.43 10.57 -27.65
N SER A 746 7.17 9.25 -27.61
CA SER A 746 7.58 8.32 -28.67
C SER A 746 6.93 8.66 -30.01
N MET A 747 5.64 9.01 -30.01
CA MET A 747 4.92 9.38 -31.23
C MET A 747 5.26 10.80 -31.71
N ILE A 748 5.43 11.77 -30.79
CA ILE A 748 5.86 13.14 -31.11
C ILE A 748 7.25 13.11 -31.76
N ALA A 749 8.20 12.36 -31.19
CA ALA A 749 9.51 12.15 -31.81
C ALA A 749 9.39 11.45 -33.18
N GLY A 750 8.50 10.46 -33.28
CA GLY A 750 8.22 9.77 -34.52
C GLY A 750 7.73 10.70 -35.64
N PHE A 751 6.79 11.60 -35.33
CA PHE A 751 6.34 12.64 -36.25
C PHE A 751 7.46 13.63 -36.58
N ALA A 752 8.20 14.11 -35.58
CA ALA A 752 9.29 15.08 -35.75
C ALA A 752 10.38 14.58 -36.73
N HIS A 753 10.85 13.35 -36.55
CA HIS A 753 11.91 12.77 -37.37
C HIS A 753 11.49 12.45 -38.81
N ASN A 754 10.18 12.34 -39.06
CA ASN A 754 9.64 12.03 -40.39
C ASN A 754 9.02 13.26 -41.09
N GLY A 755 9.25 14.47 -40.57
CA GLY A 755 8.81 15.72 -41.20
C GLY A 755 7.36 16.13 -40.93
N PHE A 756 6.67 15.46 -40.01
CA PHE A 756 5.29 15.75 -39.61
C PHE A 756 5.25 16.67 -38.37
N GLY A 757 5.97 17.79 -38.41
CA GLY A 757 6.12 18.66 -37.24
C GLY A 757 4.81 19.31 -36.77
N GLY A 758 3.86 19.56 -37.66
CA GLY A 758 2.55 20.10 -37.31
C GLY A 758 1.73 19.12 -36.45
N GLU A 759 1.70 17.86 -36.87
CA GLU A 759 1.05 16.75 -36.15
C GLU A 759 1.73 16.49 -34.80
N ALA A 760 3.07 16.64 -34.73
CA ALA A 760 3.82 16.55 -33.48
C ALA A 760 3.36 17.61 -32.46
N LEU A 761 3.18 18.86 -32.89
CA LEU A 761 2.72 19.97 -32.06
C LEU A 761 1.25 19.82 -31.65
N GLU A 762 0.39 19.35 -32.56
CA GLU A 762 -1.01 19.06 -32.25
C GLU A 762 -1.13 17.95 -31.19
N LEU A 763 -0.36 16.87 -31.35
CA LEU A 763 -0.35 15.77 -30.41
C LEU A 763 0.18 16.21 -29.03
N PHE A 764 1.15 17.13 -28.99
CA PHE A 764 1.61 17.74 -27.75
C PHE A 764 0.51 18.55 -27.07
N ARG A 765 -0.19 19.43 -27.79
CA ARG A 765 -1.31 20.22 -27.23
C ARG A 765 -2.39 19.30 -26.67
N LYS A 766 -2.71 18.21 -27.38
CA LYS A 766 -3.62 17.18 -26.89
C LYS A 766 -3.11 16.53 -25.60
N SER A 767 -1.83 16.14 -25.54
CA SER A 767 -1.26 15.51 -24.34
C SER A 767 -1.39 16.38 -23.09
N VAL A 768 -1.17 17.70 -23.23
CA VAL A 768 -1.32 18.69 -22.17
C VAL A 768 -2.78 18.87 -21.78
N HIS A 769 -3.70 18.93 -22.76
CA HIS A 769 -5.13 18.99 -22.52
C HIS A 769 -5.66 17.76 -21.77
N ASP A 770 -5.14 16.58 -22.09
CA ASP A 770 -5.45 15.31 -21.43
C ASP A 770 -4.81 15.19 -20.03
N GLY A 771 -4.17 16.25 -19.53
CA GLY A 771 -3.64 16.35 -18.16
C GLY A 771 -2.24 15.76 -17.96
N HIS A 772 -1.52 15.41 -19.04
CA HIS A 772 -0.15 14.92 -18.93
C HIS A 772 0.82 16.10 -18.75
N GLN A 773 1.70 16.01 -17.75
CA GLN A 773 2.72 17.03 -17.53
C GLN A 773 3.93 16.83 -18.46
N PRO A 774 4.24 17.81 -19.33
CA PRO A 774 5.45 17.76 -20.15
C PRO A 774 6.71 17.73 -19.29
N ASN A 775 7.68 16.90 -19.69
CA ASN A 775 8.98 16.82 -19.03
C ASN A 775 10.11 17.26 -19.98
N GLN A 776 11.36 17.13 -19.52
CA GLN A 776 12.55 17.44 -20.33
C GLN A 776 12.50 16.74 -21.69
N VAL A 777 12.19 15.44 -21.71
CA VAL A 777 12.15 14.65 -22.96
C VAL A 777 11.06 15.16 -23.90
N THR A 778 9.88 15.53 -23.39
CA THR A 778 8.79 16.09 -24.20
C THR A 778 9.23 17.36 -24.93
N PHE A 779 9.87 18.28 -24.21
CA PHE A 779 10.36 19.51 -24.81
C PHE A 779 11.51 19.27 -25.79
N LEU A 780 12.37 18.30 -25.54
CA LEU A 780 13.39 17.90 -26.50
C LEU A 780 12.77 17.43 -27.83
N CYS A 781 11.72 16.58 -27.77
CA CYS A 781 11.00 16.12 -28.96
C CYS A 781 10.35 17.28 -29.72
N ILE A 782 9.75 18.24 -29.00
CA ILE A 782 9.07 19.41 -29.59
C ILE A 782 10.07 20.38 -30.22
N LEU A 783 11.16 20.69 -29.53
CA LEU A 783 12.21 21.54 -30.08
C LEU A 783 12.85 20.89 -31.31
N SER A 784 13.05 19.58 -31.30
CA SER A 784 13.50 18.84 -32.49
C SER A 784 12.49 18.94 -33.64
N ALA A 785 11.18 18.86 -33.38
CA ALA A 785 10.15 19.07 -34.40
C ALA A 785 10.23 20.49 -34.99
N CYS A 786 10.38 21.52 -34.15
CA CYS A 786 10.59 22.90 -34.59
C CYS A 786 11.87 23.02 -35.43
N THR A 787 12.97 22.38 -35.03
CA THR A 787 14.24 22.36 -35.79
C THR A 787 14.08 21.76 -37.18
N HIS A 788 13.38 20.62 -37.31
CA HIS A 788 13.16 19.97 -38.60
C HIS A 788 12.27 20.78 -39.54
N MET A 789 11.34 21.56 -39.00
CA MET A 789 10.40 22.40 -39.77
C MET A 789 10.86 23.86 -39.94
N GLY A 790 11.92 24.28 -39.26
CA GLY A 790 12.39 25.67 -39.27
C GLY A 790 11.48 26.66 -38.52
N LEU A 791 10.71 26.20 -37.53
CA LEU A 791 9.72 26.99 -36.79
C LEU A 791 10.39 27.78 -35.64
N VAL A 792 11.11 28.85 -35.97
CA VAL A 792 11.92 29.63 -35.02
C VAL A 792 11.07 30.28 -33.91
N GLU A 793 9.94 30.87 -34.25
CA GLU A 793 9.08 31.56 -33.28
C GLU A 793 8.46 30.60 -32.28
N GLU A 794 7.88 29.50 -32.75
CA GLU A 794 7.31 28.44 -31.92
C GLU A 794 8.37 27.75 -31.06
N GLY A 795 9.58 27.52 -31.62
CA GLY A 795 10.71 26.99 -30.86
C GLY A 795 11.06 27.87 -29.66
N TRP A 796 11.10 29.19 -29.84
CA TRP A 796 11.30 30.14 -28.75
C TRP A 796 10.15 30.18 -27.74
N GLU A 797 8.90 30.09 -28.21
CA GLU A 797 7.72 30.03 -27.35
C GLU A 797 7.80 28.81 -26.43
N HIS A 798 8.03 27.63 -27.00
CA HIS A 798 8.14 26.38 -26.26
C HIS A 798 9.34 26.38 -25.32
N PHE A 799 10.52 26.84 -25.77
CA PHE A 799 11.71 26.95 -24.94
C PHE A 799 11.49 27.86 -23.70
N LYS A 800 10.79 28.99 -23.87
CA LYS A 800 10.42 29.87 -22.75
C LYS A 800 9.36 29.23 -21.84
N SER A 801 8.38 28.56 -22.44
CA SER A 801 7.28 27.91 -21.71
C SER A 801 7.77 26.85 -20.73
N MET A 802 8.89 26.17 -21.02
CA MET A 802 9.54 25.21 -20.13
C MET A 802 9.64 25.78 -18.72
N ARG A 803 10.24 26.97 -18.59
CA ARG A 803 10.48 27.60 -17.29
C ARG A 803 9.26 28.37 -16.76
N THR A 804 8.55 29.08 -17.63
CA THR A 804 7.48 29.99 -17.20
C THR A 804 6.22 29.23 -16.79
N LEU A 805 5.74 28.34 -17.67
CA LEU A 805 4.50 27.60 -17.52
C LEU A 805 4.70 26.24 -16.84
N PHE A 806 5.69 25.46 -17.28
CA PHE A 806 5.83 24.06 -16.87
C PHE A 806 6.85 23.80 -15.76
N LYS A 807 7.59 24.83 -15.32
CA LYS A 807 8.63 24.74 -14.27
C LYS A 807 9.72 23.69 -14.55
N VAL A 808 9.98 23.43 -15.82
CA VAL A 808 11.04 22.56 -16.32
C VAL A 808 12.25 23.44 -16.66
N GLU A 809 13.39 23.22 -16.00
CA GLU A 809 14.62 23.99 -16.28
C GLU A 809 15.33 23.45 -17.53
N PRO A 810 15.61 24.25 -18.56
CA PRO A 810 16.23 23.77 -19.80
C PRO A 810 17.62 23.16 -19.56
N GLY A 811 17.78 21.89 -19.92
CA GLY A 811 19.07 21.21 -19.98
C GLY A 811 19.87 21.49 -21.26
N PRO A 812 21.17 21.15 -21.30
CA PRO A 812 22.05 21.37 -22.46
C PRO A 812 21.53 20.86 -23.81
N ASP A 813 20.84 19.72 -23.85
CA ASP A 813 20.27 19.18 -25.10
C ASP A 813 19.19 20.10 -25.71
N HIS A 814 18.39 20.77 -24.87
CA HIS A 814 17.41 21.76 -25.34
C HIS A 814 18.10 22.97 -25.96
N TYR A 815 19.21 23.40 -25.36
CA TYR A 815 20.05 24.44 -25.94
C TYR A 815 20.66 23.98 -27.26
N ALA A 816 21.10 22.72 -27.37
CA ALA A 816 21.61 22.17 -28.62
C ALA A 816 20.54 22.21 -29.74
N CYS A 817 19.30 21.81 -29.45
CA CYS A 817 18.19 21.90 -30.41
C CYS A 817 17.89 23.34 -30.84
N MET A 818 17.88 24.29 -29.90
CA MET A 818 17.68 25.72 -30.20
C MET A 818 18.84 26.30 -31.01
N VAL A 819 20.09 25.92 -30.70
CA VAL A 819 21.27 26.31 -31.48
C VAL A 819 21.20 25.76 -32.89
N ASP A 820 20.77 24.50 -33.08
CA ASP A 820 20.56 23.92 -34.41
C ASP A 820 19.43 24.66 -35.16
N LEU A 821 18.29 24.91 -34.51
CA LEU A 821 17.16 25.65 -35.09
C LEU A 821 17.56 27.06 -35.56
N LEU A 822 18.19 27.85 -34.68
CA LEU A 822 18.66 29.20 -35.00
C LEU A 822 19.76 29.16 -36.07
N GLY A 823 20.68 28.21 -35.95
CA GLY A 823 21.76 28.03 -36.89
C GLY A 823 21.27 27.71 -38.29
N ARG A 824 20.28 26.80 -38.45
CA ARG A 824 19.64 26.49 -39.74
C ARG A 824 18.85 27.66 -40.33
N ALA A 825 18.29 28.51 -39.47
CA ALA A 825 17.65 29.76 -39.88
C ALA A 825 18.64 30.88 -40.25
N GLY A 826 19.95 30.63 -40.18
CA GLY A 826 21.00 31.61 -40.46
C GLY A 826 21.28 32.61 -39.32
N LEU A 827 20.64 32.45 -38.16
CA LEU A 827 20.75 33.32 -36.99
C LEU A 827 21.93 32.92 -36.08
N LEU A 828 23.12 32.74 -36.67
CA LEU A 828 24.30 32.19 -35.98
C LEU A 828 24.81 33.06 -34.82
N ASP A 829 24.68 34.39 -34.92
CA ASP A 829 25.08 35.29 -33.83
C ASP A 829 24.08 35.25 -32.65
N GLU A 830 22.81 34.90 -32.91
CA GLU A 830 21.83 34.60 -31.86
C GLU A 830 22.11 33.26 -31.20
N ALA A 831 22.43 32.24 -31.99
CA ALA A 831 22.84 30.93 -31.49
C ALA A 831 24.07 31.06 -30.57
N MET A 832 25.07 31.87 -30.93
CA MET A 832 26.23 32.11 -30.08
C MET A 832 25.90 32.89 -28.80
N ARG A 833 24.97 33.85 -28.87
CA ARG A 833 24.46 34.55 -27.67
C ARG A 833 23.73 33.60 -26.73
N LEU A 834 22.98 32.64 -27.28
CA LEU A 834 22.27 31.62 -26.52
C LEU A 834 23.24 30.67 -25.81
N ILE A 835 24.32 30.23 -26.48
CA ILE A 835 25.36 29.40 -25.85
C ILE A 835 26.00 30.13 -24.65
N LYS A 836 26.29 31.43 -24.80
CA LYS A 836 26.87 32.23 -23.71
C LYS A 836 25.92 32.47 -22.53
N SER A 837 24.60 32.34 -22.72
CA SER A 837 23.62 32.52 -21.65
C SER A 837 23.25 31.21 -20.93
N MET A 838 23.89 30.09 -21.29
CA MET A 838 23.66 28.80 -20.65
C MET A 838 24.07 28.85 -19.16
N PRO A 839 23.23 28.34 -18.23
CA PRO A 839 23.56 28.26 -16.81
C PRO A 839 24.51 27.10 -16.48
N VAL A 840 24.79 26.24 -17.45
CA VAL A 840 25.63 25.03 -17.37
C VAL A 840 26.61 25.01 -18.53
N GLU A 841 27.76 24.35 -18.33
CA GLU A 841 28.79 24.25 -19.37
C GLU A 841 28.24 23.50 -20.61
N PRO A 842 28.43 24.02 -21.84
CA PRO A 842 27.94 23.36 -23.04
C PRO A 842 28.73 22.07 -23.35
N HIS A 843 28.03 20.96 -23.58
CA HIS A 843 28.65 19.71 -24.01
C HIS A 843 28.95 19.70 -25.53
N SER A 844 29.61 18.64 -26.00
CA SER A 844 30.06 18.47 -27.40
C SER A 844 28.93 18.64 -28.42
N GLY A 845 27.74 18.08 -28.14
CA GLY A 845 26.54 18.25 -28.98
C GLY A 845 26.11 19.71 -29.27
N VAL A 846 26.17 20.62 -28.29
CA VAL A 846 25.83 22.05 -28.50
C VAL A 846 26.81 22.69 -29.48
N TRP A 847 28.11 22.44 -29.28
CA TRP A 847 29.14 22.90 -30.19
C TRP A 847 29.06 22.21 -31.56
N GLY A 848 28.65 20.95 -31.61
CA GLY A 848 28.41 20.18 -32.83
C GLY A 848 27.31 20.80 -33.69
N ALA A 849 26.19 21.19 -33.07
CA ALA A 849 25.11 21.93 -33.74
C ALA A 849 25.61 23.25 -34.33
N LEU A 850 26.40 24.02 -33.57
CA LEU A 850 27.00 25.26 -34.07
C LEU A 850 28.00 25.00 -35.20
N LEU A 851 28.82 23.95 -35.11
CA LEU A 851 29.80 23.58 -36.13
C LEU A 851 29.13 23.22 -37.45
N GLY A 852 28.07 22.40 -37.41
CA GLY A 852 27.32 21.97 -38.59
C GLY A 852 26.58 23.12 -39.28
N THR A 853 25.97 24.01 -38.52
CA THR A 853 25.28 25.20 -39.06
C THR A 853 26.27 26.26 -39.55
N SER A 854 27.42 26.41 -38.90
CA SER A 854 28.53 27.26 -39.38
C SER A 854 29.09 26.78 -40.72
N ARG A 855 29.12 25.47 -40.96
CA ARG A 855 29.44 24.90 -42.29
C ARG A 855 28.43 25.34 -43.34
N THR A 856 27.15 25.18 -43.02
CA THR A 856 26.04 25.47 -43.95
C THR A 856 26.02 26.94 -44.37
N HIS A 857 26.32 27.86 -43.45
CA HIS A 857 26.37 29.31 -43.73
C HIS A 857 27.79 29.86 -43.93
N MET A 858 28.81 29.01 -44.06
CA MET A 858 30.20 29.38 -44.32
C MET A 858 30.81 30.39 -43.32
N ARG A 859 30.42 30.31 -42.04
CA ARG A 859 30.96 31.14 -40.94
C ARG A 859 32.21 30.50 -40.31
N LEU A 860 33.37 30.77 -40.92
CA LEU A 860 34.66 30.18 -40.49
C LEU A 860 35.05 30.51 -39.04
N ASP A 861 34.72 31.72 -38.57
CA ASP A 861 35.01 32.19 -37.21
C ASP A 861 34.35 31.29 -36.15
N LEU A 862 33.05 31.02 -36.31
CA LEU A 862 32.28 30.19 -35.41
C LEU A 862 32.61 28.70 -35.56
N ALA A 863 32.87 28.24 -36.79
CA ALA A 863 33.32 26.86 -37.04
C ALA A 863 34.64 26.55 -36.31
N LYS A 864 35.62 27.47 -36.33
CA LYS A 864 36.89 27.31 -35.60
C LYS A 864 36.70 27.27 -34.09
N LEU A 865 35.81 28.12 -33.57
CA LEU A 865 35.51 28.17 -32.15
C LEU A 865 34.86 26.87 -31.67
N ALA A 866 33.80 26.43 -32.37
CA ALA A 866 33.12 25.18 -32.07
C ALA A 866 34.07 23.97 -32.16
N ALA A 867 34.91 23.93 -33.20
CA ALA A 867 35.91 22.87 -33.36
C ALA A 867 36.91 22.78 -32.19
N ARG A 868 37.36 23.92 -31.64
CA ARG A 868 38.26 23.93 -30.47
C ARG A 868 37.59 23.32 -29.25
N HIS A 869 36.37 23.77 -28.92
CA HIS A 869 35.64 23.25 -27.77
C HIS A 869 35.30 21.76 -27.92
N ILE A 870 34.92 21.30 -29.12
CA ILE A 870 34.70 19.86 -29.35
C ILE A 870 35.99 19.07 -29.14
N LEU A 871 37.16 19.56 -29.59
CA LEU A 871 38.43 18.86 -29.41
C LEU A 871 38.95 18.90 -27.97
N GLU A 872 38.63 19.93 -27.20
CA GLU A 872 38.90 20.00 -25.76
C GLU A 872 38.08 18.96 -24.98
N LEU A 873 36.80 18.78 -25.38
CA LEU A 873 35.89 17.81 -24.75
C LEU A 873 36.13 16.38 -25.25
N GLU A 874 36.40 16.21 -26.55
CA GLU A 874 36.53 14.94 -27.25
C GLU A 874 37.77 14.96 -28.19
N PRO A 875 38.97 14.68 -27.67
CA PRO A 875 40.23 14.81 -28.43
C PRO A 875 40.30 13.95 -29.70
N ASN A 876 39.54 12.86 -29.75
CA ASN A 876 39.53 11.89 -30.85
C ASN A 876 38.39 12.11 -31.86
N ASN A 877 37.61 13.19 -31.74
CA ASN A 877 36.48 13.43 -32.63
C ASN A 877 36.95 13.85 -34.05
N ALA A 878 36.46 13.15 -35.08
CA ALA A 878 36.80 13.43 -36.48
C ALA A 878 36.01 14.61 -37.07
N ALA A 879 34.82 14.93 -36.56
CA ALA A 879 33.89 15.89 -37.15
C ALA A 879 34.46 17.32 -37.25
N PRO A 880 35.15 17.88 -36.23
CA PRO A 880 35.81 19.18 -36.34
C PRO A 880 36.79 19.28 -37.52
N TYR A 881 37.56 18.23 -37.76
CA TYR A 881 38.55 18.21 -38.83
C TYR A 881 37.90 18.14 -40.22
N VAL A 882 36.84 17.35 -40.36
CA VAL A 882 36.09 17.21 -41.63
C VAL A 882 35.44 18.55 -41.98
N VAL A 883 34.67 19.13 -41.05
CA VAL A 883 33.93 20.36 -41.31
C VAL A 883 34.86 21.54 -41.63
N LEU A 884 35.96 21.70 -40.89
CA LEU A 884 36.92 22.77 -41.19
C LEU A 884 37.61 22.57 -42.55
N SER A 885 37.97 21.33 -42.90
CA SER A 885 38.56 21.02 -44.22
C SER A 885 37.60 21.36 -45.35
N ASP A 886 36.31 21.05 -45.20
CA ASP A 886 35.28 21.36 -46.18
C ASP A 886 35.14 22.88 -46.37
N ILE A 887 34.97 23.65 -45.29
CA ILE A 887 34.84 25.12 -45.35
C ILE A 887 36.07 25.75 -46.02
N TYR A 888 37.28 25.27 -45.71
CA TYR A 888 38.50 25.77 -46.32
C TYR A 888 38.60 25.47 -47.81
N SER A 889 38.12 24.30 -48.26
CA SER A 889 38.11 23.94 -49.68
C SER A 889 37.23 24.86 -50.51
N PHE A 890 36.08 25.29 -49.97
CA PHE A 890 35.17 26.22 -50.65
C PHE A 890 35.67 27.67 -50.69
N MET A 891 36.61 28.06 -49.83
CA MET A 891 37.15 29.43 -49.77
C MET A 891 38.41 29.64 -50.63
N GLU A 892 38.55 28.86 -51.72
CA GLU A 892 39.70 28.82 -52.65
C GLU A 892 40.56 30.09 -52.68
N LYS A 893 41.80 29.98 -52.14
CA LYS A 893 43.03 30.79 -52.38
C LYS A 893 43.88 31.20 -51.16
N ARG A 894 43.55 30.82 -49.91
CA ARG A 894 44.45 31.10 -48.74
C ARG A 894 44.66 29.91 -47.77
N GLY A 895 44.13 28.73 -48.06
CA GLY A 895 43.96 27.65 -47.08
C GLY A 895 44.82 26.38 -47.25
N ASP A 896 45.59 26.23 -48.33
CA ASP A 896 46.20 24.95 -48.73
C ASP A 896 47.08 24.31 -47.63
N GLU A 897 47.82 25.12 -46.86
CA GLU A 897 48.63 24.62 -45.73
C GLU A 897 47.80 24.15 -44.53
N GLU A 898 46.76 24.90 -44.13
CA GLU A 898 45.89 24.48 -43.03
C GLU A 898 45.04 23.28 -43.44
N GLN A 899 44.57 23.22 -44.67
CA GLN A 899 43.85 22.07 -45.22
C GLN A 899 44.74 20.82 -45.26
N MET A 900 46.01 20.95 -45.67
CA MET A 900 46.98 19.84 -45.62
C MET A 900 47.32 19.42 -44.19
N ARG A 901 47.35 20.37 -43.24
CA ARG A 901 47.59 20.08 -41.82
C ARG A 901 46.40 19.39 -41.15
N LEU A 902 45.18 19.83 -41.46
CA LEU A 902 43.94 19.21 -40.98
C LEU A 902 43.80 17.81 -41.54
N SER A 903 44.03 17.59 -42.84
CA SER A 903 44.00 16.26 -43.47
C SER A 903 45.07 15.31 -42.91
N LYS A 904 46.27 15.80 -42.56
CA LYS A 904 47.29 14.99 -41.83
C LYS A 904 46.81 14.55 -40.44
N LYS A 905 46.16 15.43 -39.68
CA LYS A 905 45.56 15.07 -38.38
C LYS A 905 44.40 14.09 -38.55
N LEU A 906 43.59 14.28 -39.59
CA LEU A 906 42.46 13.42 -39.94
C LEU A 906 42.89 11.99 -40.27
N ARG A 907 44.07 11.78 -40.88
CA ARG A 907 44.64 10.45 -41.14
C ARG A 907 44.99 9.65 -39.88
N GLY A 908 45.17 10.32 -38.73
CA GLY A 908 45.38 9.69 -37.43
C GLY A 908 44.08 9.32 -36.69
N VAL A 909 42.92 9.71 -37.23
CA VAL A 909 41.60 9.48 -36.64
C VAL A 909 40.86 8.45 -37.50
N LYS A 910 40.25 7.43 -36.88
CA LYS A 910 39.45 6.43 -37.61
C LYS A 910 38.25 7.13 -38.27
N LYS A 911 38.26 7.24 -39.60
CA LYS A 911 37.11 7.71 -40.38
C LYS A 911 36.23 6.51 -40.72
N SER A 912 34.99 6.50 -40.24
CA SER A 912 33.97 5.58 -40.77
C SER A 912 33.52 6.14 -42.13
N PRO A 913 33.68 5.42 -43.25
CA PRO A 913 33.16 5.88 -44.54
C PRO A 913 31.64 6.06 -44.45
N GLY A 914 31.11 7.13 -45.08
CA GLY A 914 29.68 7.27 -45.25
C GLY A 914 29.15 6.05 -46.00
N CYS A 915 28.15 5.38 -45.44
CA CYS A 915 27.56 4.19 -46.05
C CYS A 915 26.05 4.38 -46.16
N SER A 916 25.51 4.05 -47.33
CA SER A 916 24.09 3.81 -47.51
C SER A 916 23.91 2.33 -47.85
N TRP A 917 22.76 1.76 -47.51
CA TRP A 917 22.48 0.39 -47.87
C TRP A 917 21.01 0.21 -48.18
N ILE A 918 20.74 -0.73 -49.07
CA ILE A 918 19.38 -1.15 -49.39
C ILE A 918 19.30 -2.64 -49.14
N THR A 919 18.14 -3.09 -48.65
CA THR A 919 17.85 -4.52 -48.53
C THR A 919 16.97 -4.91 -49.69
N VAL A 920 17.51 -5.69 -50.63
CA VAL A 920 16.76 -6.21 -51.79
C VAL A 920 16.69 -7.71 -51.63
N ARG A 921 15.47 -8.25 -51.45
CA ARG A 921 15.23 -9.69 -51.25
C ARG A 921 16.05 -10.29 -50.11
N ASP A 922 16.07 -9.63 -48.96
CA ASP A 922 16.81 -10.02 -47.75
C ASP A 922 18.34 -10.02 -47.87
N GLU A 923 18.91 -9.53 -48.97
CA GLU A 923 20.33 -9.24 -49.09
C GLU A 923 20.61 -7.74 -48.87
N VAL A 924 21.50 -7.43 -47.92
CA VAL A 924 22.00 -6.08 -47.69
C VAL A 924 23.03 -5.73 -48.77
N LYS A 925 22.69 -4.78 -49.65
CA LYS A 925 23.63 -4.17 -50.60
C LYS A 925 24.16 -2.89 -49.99
N LEU A 926 25.44 -2.90 -49.64
CA LEU A 926 26.16 -1.78 -49.05
C LEU A 926 26.72 -0.90 -50.18
N PHE A 927 26.55 0.41 -50.05
CA PHE A 927 27.16 1.43 -50.90
C PHE A 927 28.01 2.33 -50.02
N LEU A 928 29.33 2.28 -50.22
CA LEU A 928 30.26 3.15 -49.51
C LEU A 928 30.48 4.43 -50.34
N SER A 929 30.67 5.58 -49.68
CA SER A 929 30.98 6.84 -50.36
C SER A 929 32.26 6.69 -51.19
N GLY A 930 32.13 6.88 -52.52
CA GLY A 930 33.20 6.66 -53.50
C GLY A 930 33.33 5.23 -54.06
N ASP A 931 32.46 4.30 -53.64
CA ASP A 931 32.46 2.92 -54.11
C ASP A 931 31.89 2.78 -55.53
N LYS A 932 32.61 2.03 -56.36
CA LYS A 932 32.23 1.70 -57.75
C LYS A 932 32.12 0.19 -57.97
N SER A 933 32.22 -0.60 -56.91
CA SER A 933 32.29 -2.06 -56.97
C SER A 933 30.93 -2.76 -57.14
N HIS A 934 29.83 -2.00 -57.05
CA HIS A 934 28.48 -2.57 -57.18
C HIS A 934 28.22 -3.09 -58.61
N VAL A 935 27.65 -4.30 -58.71
CA VAL A 935 27.46 -5.02 -59.98
C VAL A 935 26.62 -4.24 -61.01
N ASN A 936 25.69 -3.41 -60.52
CA ASN A 936 24.82 -2.55 -61.34
C ASN A 936 25.20 -1.06 -61.27
N PHE A 937 26.46 -0.73 -60.94
CA PHE A 937 26.89 0.66 -60.72
C PHE A 937 26.54 1.61 -61.89
N GLU A 938 26.77 1.21 -63.13
CA GLU A 938 26.46 2.06 -64.30
C GLU A 938 24.94 2.28 -64.49
N GLU A 939 24.12 1.28 -64.18
CA GLU A 939 22.66 1.37 -64.29
C GLU A 939 22.10 2.33 -63.22
N ILE A 940 22.55 2.17 -61.97
CA ILE A 940 22.20 3.07 -60.85
C ILE A 940 22.64 4.51 -61.16
N LYS A 941 23.83 4.69 -61.72
CA LYS A 941 24.36 6.01 -62.08
C LYS A 941 23.53 6.68 -63.18
N ILE A 942 23.08 5.94 -64.19
CA ILE A 942 22.18 6.46 -65.23
C ILE A 942 20.84 6.85 -64.62
N THR A 943 20.25 6.01 -63.77
CA THR A 943 18.97 6.32 -63.10
C THR A 943 19.07 7.54 -62.19
N LEU A 944 20.14 7.65 -61.39
CA LEU A 944 20.38 8.83 -60.54
C LEU A 944 20.57 10.09 -61.38
N TRP A 945 21.24 10.00 -62.53
CA TRP A 945 21.39 11.12 -63.44
C TRP A 945 20.05 11.55 -64.08
N THR A 946 19.21 10.59 -64.45
CA THR A 946 17.85 10.87 -64.97
C THR A 946 16.99 11.55 -63.91
N ILE A 947 16.95 11.02 -62.68
CA ILE A 947 16.22 11.61 -61.55
C ILE A 947 16.75 13.01 -61.24
N MET A 948 18.07 13.22 -61.23
CA MET A 948 18.66 14.55 -61.03
C MET A 948 18.20 15.55 -62.10
N ASN A 949 18.18 15.15 -63.37
CA ASN A 949 17.71 16.02 -64.44
C ASN A 949 16.21 16.35 -64.33
N GLU A 950 15.38 15.37 -63.97
CA GLU A 950 13.94 15.57 -63.76
C GLU A 950 13.67 16.51 -62.57
N MET A 951 14.40 16.35 -61.46
CA MET A 951 14.28 17.22 -60.28
C MET A 951 14.75 18.65 -60.53
N THR A 952 15.75 18.86 -61.40
CA THR A 952 16.19 20.22 -61.79
C THR A 952 15.22 20.94 -62.73
N GLN A 953 14.29 20.22 -63.37
CA GLN A 953 13.29 20.81 -64.26
C GLN A 953 11.97 21.14 -63.56
N SER A 954 11.73 20.64 -62.34
CA SER A 954 10.41 20.71 -61.70
C SER A 954 10.21 21.85 -60.67
N ASP A 955 11.23 22.53 -60.15
CA ASP A 955 11.00 23.61 -59.16
C ASP A 955 12.04 24.73 -59.17
N GLY A 956 11.55 25.98 -59.27
CA GLY A 956 12.31 27.23 -59.11
C GLY A 956 12.67 27.59 -57.66
N ASN A 957 12.80 26.60 -56.77
CA ASN A 957 13.25 26.78 -55.40
C ASN A 957 14.60 26.07 -55.20
N ASN A 958 15.60 26.83 -54.72
CA ASN A 958 16.91 26.32 -54.36
C ASN A 958 16.83 25.19 -53.32
N ILE A 959 16.78 23.94 -53.78
CA ILE A 959 17.04 22.76 -52.94
C ILE A 959 18.55 22.53 -52.97
N VAL A 960 19.23 22.84 -51.86
CA VAL A 960 20.63 22.46 -51.65
C VAL A 960 20.65 20.97 -51.31
N LEU A 961 20.94 20.13 -52.31
CA LEU A 961 21.16 18.69 -52.11
C LEU A 961 22.61 18.44 -51.67
N LEU A 962 22.77 17.84 -50.49
CA LEU A 962 24.02 17.22 -50.05
C LEU A 962 24.24 15.95 -50.89
N THR A 963 25.28 15.94 -51.72
CA THR A 963 25.71 14.75 -52.45
C THR A 963 26.25 13.66 -51.51
N PRO A 964 26.19 12.38 -51.90
CA PRO A 964 26.62 11.24 -51.06
C PRO A 964 28.11 11.24 -50.67
#